data_AF-A0A437AE09-F1
#
_entry.id   AF-A0A437AE09-F1
#
_cell.length_a   1.000
_cell.length_b   1.000
_cell.length_c   1.000
_cell.angle_alpha   90.00
_cell.angle_beta   90.00
_cell.angle_gamma   90.00
#
_symmetry.space_group_name_H-M   'P 1'
#
loop_
_entity.id
_entity.type
_entity.pdbx_description
1 polymer ?
#
loop_
_entity_poly.entity_id
_entity_poly.type
_entity_poly.pdbx_seq_one_letter_code
_entity_poly.pdbx_strand_id
1 'polypeptide(L)'
;MYHDAARIEAHCLTPSNTPSKQEWLLQGQDMILLRAKGGDGGHGGHGGNGGDGGRGMDGVSSNEYQSGTRGGSGGAGGNGGNGTSGGNGGSGAYVEIEVEEDDMDLLIPIHWDVRGGIGGNAGTNGVGGRGGRPGHGGKGSGSHGIGGADGNAILTAGRYGQPGNARIQVHMKSTRELGARHNFYTSRYFFTLVDFDIVDENEDGIFEPGEHIYVQNIRIQNTGGMPTPSQPIPMHLVASAWFEVYEGEAAFIPPGIPEGATVTVKDRLRARIKYPPEPWGKPFREKTQIEFYAALPNLNGRIIRDFSGKRDVVLSYPISVETIRWANSVLPNTKMSMVWVITNKSTRALGRSSEQARNVEYIFRGNRDLTADTDLTVTDGTNLERMVEIDYLAPGDTRTYTQEVVVHSSAETYKHHNFDLVLYLGRPRSTQRDVVQVGNLKVQIASPFVYQPTATFLLVVNCETTKQQIVSQHQLFASLNVIYDTWNVSLYGGYTRPTDGANILNNYFGKGLVLLGEDFDFFQQDGTRNAADMIPPELGFTLANHGTNILFIGKPLQSIDAWAKAVTFPQFGADPVPFKNKKEIVVGLRAAGLHNPGISVPISASRVSRTKGTFEKRATKTSKLLKTKFPLERFQIYPGLQDPNIVIVRQSLPVANRLMICSGPAQSVNTLDSLHLIAVVSSLPIAMRMQILFAMTAPGLVVMKAGETSSVTDLLVPQAIKLSAIHELELEIARYLHEAPWPHRIETANTANVHLKSFHEFIGAWPWEPLDQDRTNLIMEIFAHVLRAVKLSGFGEIVIRFGFRKTNMRNYIVTKLKDFLTARTPNGLELVKQLTVQAGDGKRFVKTADKITSALQVPAADLATRWVDSFHEESKVLNIEESATCQAHYISRVNRLNADNAAGQYVLRELVSPYPEIIVTPSS
;
A
#
# COMPACT_ATOMS: atom_id res chain seq x y z
N MET A 1 -47.99 -39.52 2.08
CA MET A 1 -47.81 -40.58 3.08
C MET A 1 -46.32 -40.61 3.41
N TYR A 2 -45.89 -39.81 4.39
CA TYR A 2 -44.49 -39.76 4.85
C TYR A 2 -44.51 -39.88 6.36
N HIS A 3 -44.46 -41.12 6.83
CA HIS A 3 -44.14 -41.47 8.20
C HIS A 3 -43.12 -42.59 8.08
N ASP A 4 -41.87 -42.28 8.40
CA ASP A 4 -40.93 -43.19 9.05
C ASP A 4 -39.77 -42.32 9.52
N ALA A 5 -39.99 -41.67 10.67
CA ALA A 5 -38.88 -41.12 11.41
C ALA A 5 -38.14 -42.30 12.04
N ALA A 6 -36.84 -42.39 11.80
CA ALA A 6 -36.01 -43.43 12.36
C ALA A 6 -36.12 -43.43 13.90
N ARG A 7 -36.57 -44.55 14.45
CA ARG A 7 -36.78 -44.73 15.89
C ARG A 7 -35.54 -45.42 16.46
N ILE A 8 -34.78 -44.71 17.27
CA ILE A 8 -33.67 -45.30 18.02
C ILE A 8 -34.14 -45.57 19.45
N GLU A 9 -34.04 -46.82 19.88
CA GLU A 9 -34.23 -47.20 21.28
C GLU A 9 -32.86 -47.42 21.91
N ALA A 10 -32.57 -46.75 23.03
CA ALA A 10 -31.34 -47.00 23.80
C ALA A 10 -31.69 -47.45 25.22
N HIS A 11 -31.00 -48.49 25.68
CA HIS A 11 -31.12 -49.00 27.03
C HIS A 11 -29.89 -48.58 27.84
N CYS A 12 -30.09 -47.74 28.86
CA CYS A 12 -29.05 -47.42 29.83
C CYS A 12 -29.24 -48.31 31.06
N LEU A 13 -28.28 -49.22 31.32
CA LEU A 13 -28.24 -49.99 32.55
C LEU A 13 -27.45 -49.20 33.59
N THR A 14 -28.16 -48.54 34.51
CA THR A 14 -27.54 -47.98 35.71
C THR A 14 -27.30 -49.08 36.74
N PRO A 15 -26.41 -48.87 37.73
CA PRO A 15 -26.15 -49.84 38.81
C PRO A 15 -27.40 -50.25 39.62
N SER A 16 -28.52 -49.51 39.51
CA SER A 16 -29.80 -49.85 40.15
C SER A 16 -30.66 -50.84 39.34
N ASN A 17 -30.19 -51.36 38.21
CA ASN A 17 -30.88 -52.37 37.38
C ASN A 17 -32.29 -51.98 36.90
N THR A 18 -32.62 -50.68 36.90
CA THR A 18 -33.87 -50.17 36.32
C THR A 18 -33.56 -49.62 34.93
N PRO A 19 -33.94 -50.32 33.84
CA PRO A 19 -33.72 -49.83 32.48
C PRO A 19 -34.57 -48.59 32.26
N SER A 20 -33.94 -47.43 32.06
CA SER A 20 -34.65 -46.25 31.54
C SER A 20 -34.79 -46.42 30.03
N LYS A 21 -36.01 -46.65 29.54
CA LYS A 21 -36.30 -46.60 28.10
C LYS A 21 -36.43 -45.13 27.69
N GLN A 22 -35.60 -44.69 26.75
CA GLN A 22 -35.72 -43.39 26.12
C GLN A 22 -35.86 -43.59 24.60
N GLU A 23 -36.78 -42.84 24.01
CA GLU A 23 -37.07 -42.86 22.57
C GLU A 23 -36.78 -41.49 22.00
N TRP A 24 -36.06 -41.46 20.87
CA TRP A 24 -35.75 -40.22 20.15
C TRP A 24 -36.29 -40.27 18.73
N LEU A 25 -36.86 -39.14 18.31
CA LEU A 25 -37.21 -38.87 16.93
C LEU A 25 -36.13 -37.97 16.34
N LEU A 26 -35.28 -38.50 15.48
CA LEU A 26 -34.23 -37.68 14.85
C LEU A 26 -34.80 -36.83 13.72
N GLN A 27 -34.62 -35.51 13.77
CA GLN A 27 -34.96 -34.61 12.66
C GLN A 27 -33.71 -33.90 12.14
N GLY A 28 -33.49 -33.96 10.81
CA GLY A 28 -32.42 -33.21 10.15
C GLY A 28 -31.00 -33.51 10.69
N GLN A 29 -30.40 -32.52 11.36
CA GLN A 29 -28.99 -32.54 11.80
C GLN A 29 -28.80 -32.93 13.28
N ASP A 30 -29.83 -33.42 13.96
CA ASP A 30 -29.76 -33.77 15.38
C ASP A 30 -28.66 -34.80 15.70
N MET A 31 -27.99 -34.65 16.83
CA MET A 31 -26.94 -35.56 17.30
C MET A 31 -27.36 -36.20 18.61
N ILE A 32 -27.19 -37.52 18.75
CA ILE A 32 -27.41 -38.23 20.01
C ILE A 32 -26.06 -38.40 20.69
N LEU A 33 -25.94 -37.90 21.91
CA LEU A 33 -24.75 -38.09 22.73
C LEU A 33 -25.09 -38.94 23.96
N LEU A 34 -24.64 -40.18 23.97
CA LEU A 34 -24.77 -41.11 25.09
C LEU A 34 -23.64 -40.85 26.10
N ARG A 35 -23.94 -40.19 27.21
CA ARG A 35 -22.97 -39.94 28.28
C ARG A 35 -23.09 -40.96 29.39
N ALA A 36 -22.09 -41.83 29.47
CA ALA A 36 -21.89 -42.85 30.48
C ALA A 36 -20.56 -42.62 31.21
N LYS A 37 -20.20 -41.34 31.42
CA LYS A 37 -18.97 -40.96 32.12
C LYS A 37 -19.10 -41.20 33.62
N GLY A 38 -18.04 -41.71 34.25
CA GLY A 38 -17.95 -41.79 35.70
C GLY A 38 -17.90 -40.41 36.36
N GLY A 39 -18.51 -40.30 37.55
CA GLY A 39 -18.50 -39.06 38.33
C GLY A 39 -17.10 -38.70 38.83
N ASP A 40 -16.75 -37.42 38.84
CA ASP A 40 -15.44 -36.99 39.35
C ASP A 40 -15.40 -37.12 40.89
N GLY A 41 -14.25 -37.51 41.44
CA GLY A 41 -14.03 -37.71 42.86
C GLY A 41 -13.91 -36.39 43.62
N GLY A 42 -14.51 -36.33 44.82
CA GLY A 42 -14.45 -35.14 45.66
C GLY A 42 -13.04 -34.84 46.18
N HIS A 43 -12.70 -33.56 46.32
CA HIS A 43 -11.41 -33.18 46.90
C HIS A 43 -11.34 -33.49 48.40
N GLY A 44 -10.16 -33.86 48.88
CA GLY A 44 -9.89 -34.06 50.29
C GLY A 44 -9.94 -32.76 51.08
N GLY A 45 -10.41 -32.83 52.32
CA GLY A 45 -10.57 -31.69 53.22
C GLY A 45 -9.29 -31.32 53.95
N HIS A 46 -9.21 -30.07 54.41
CA HIS A 46 -8.08 -29.57 55.18
C HIS A 46 -8.30 -29.76 56.68
N GLY A 47 -7.29 -30.29 57.37
CA GLY A 47 -7.28 -30.39 58.82
C GLY A 47 -7.11 -29.02 59.47
N GLY A 48 -7.83 -28.75 60.56
CA GLY A 48 -7.72 -27.48 61.29
C GLY A 48 -6.42 -27.38 62.07
N ASN A 49 -5.79 -26.20 62.15
CA ASN A 49 -4.56 -26.05 62.94
C ASN A 49 -4.84 -26.12 64.44
N GLY A 50 -3.85 -26.59 65.21
CA GLY A 50 -3.90 -26.62 66.65
C GLY A 50 -3.68 -25.24 67.27
N GLY A 51 -4.33 -24.97 68.40
CA GLY A 51 -4.20 -23.69 69.10
C GLY A 51 -2.91 -23.59 69.91
N ASP A 52 -2.31 -22.41 69.99
CA ASP A 52 -1.08 -22.22 70.77
C ASP A 52 -1.33 -22.35 72.29
N GLY A 53 -0.32 -22.84 73.01
CA GLY A 53 -0.35 -23.04 74.45
C GLY A 53 -0.23 -21.74 75.24
N GLY A 54 -0.88 -21.68 76.40
CA GLY A 54 -0.88 -20.49 77.27
C GLY A 54 0.45 -20.24 77.96
N ARG A 55 0.79 -18.98 78.25
CA ARG A 55 2.04 -18.65 78.95
C ARG A 55 1.98 -19.07 80.43
N GLY A 56 3.09 -19.58 80.97
CA GLY A 56 3.24 -19.92 82.38
C GLY A 56 3.32 -18.68 83.27
N MET A 57 2.88 -18.82 84.53
CA MET A 57 2.85 -17.71 85.48
C MET A 57 4.24 -17.37 86.03
N ASP A 58 4.56 -16.10 86.14
CA ASP A 58 5.84 -15.64 86.67
C ASP A 58 5.97 -15.96 88.19
N GLY A 59 7.18 -16.30 88.64
CA GLY A 59 7.49 -16.59 90.04
C GLY A 59 7.84 -15.32 90.82
N VAL A 60 7.86 -15.40 92.15
CA VAL A 60 8.11 -14.25 93.03
C VAL A 60 9.62 -14.10 93.27
N SER A 61 10.16 -12.89 93.25
CA SER A 61 11.58 -12.64 93.46
C SER A 61 12.02 -12.84 94.91
N SER A 62 13.31 -13.14 95.15
CA SER A 62 13.83 -13.25 96.52
C SER A 62 13.87 -11.89 97.19
N ASN A 63 13.49 -11.85 98.47
CA ASN A 63 13.82 -10.76 99.37
C ASN A 63 14.64 -11.29 100.55
N GLU A 64 15.05 -10.41 101.46
CA GLU A 64 15.96 -10.75 102.57
C GLU A 64 15.40 -11.82 103.52
N TYR A 65 14.08 -12.04 103.55
CA TYR A 65 13.44 -13.05 104.39
C TYR A 65 13.00 -14.31 103.64
N GLN A 66 12.95 -14.26 102.30
CA GLN A 66 12.43 -15.37 101.51
C GLN A 66 13.09 -15.46 100.14
N SER A 67 13.56 -16.67 99.85
CA SER A 67 14.08 -17.04 98.54
C SER A 67 13.02 -16.95 97.44
N GLY A 68 13.39 -16.44 96.27
CA GLY A 68 12.49 -16.31 95.13
C GLY A 68 12.05 -17.66 94.61
N THR A 69 10.85 -17.74 94.05
CA THR A 69 10.32 -18.94 93.41
C THR A 69 10.61 -18.93 91.91
N ARG A 70 10.61 -20.13 91.33
CA ARG A 70 10.73 -20.32 89.89
C ARG A 70 9.40 -20.00 89.23
N GLY A 71 9.41 -19.39 88.04
CA GLY A 71 8.18 -19.22 87.28
C GLY A 71 7.62 -20.57 86.81
N GLY A 72 6.31 -20.63 86.61
CA GLY A 72 5.57 -21.79 86.12
C GLY A 72 5.82 -22.05 84.63
N SER A 73 5.66 -23.29 84.21
CA SER A 73 5.84 -23.68 82.81
C SER A 73 4.68 -23.21 81.93
N GLY A 74 4.96 -22.96 80.65
CA GLY A 74 3.93 -22.68 79.66
C GLY A 74 3.08 -23.92 79.36
N GLY A 75 1.81 -23.71 79.03
CA GLY A 75 0.89 -24.75 78.59
C GLY A 75 1.26 -25.30 77.21
N ALA A 76 0.92 -26.55 76.94
CA ALA A 76 1.18 -27.15 75.64
C ALA A 76 0.27 -26.56 74.55
N GLY A 77 0.77 -26.49 73.31
CA GLY A 77 -0.05 -26.20 72.15
C GLY A 77 -0.92 -27.41 71.79
N GLY A 78 -2.10 -27.15 71.24
CA GLY A 78 -3.00 -28.16 70.69
C GLY A 78 -2.45 -28.74 69.39
N ASN A 79 -2.80 -29.99 69.10
CA ASN A 79 -2.35 -30.65 67.87
C ASN A 79 -3.17 -30.15 66.66
N GLY A 80 -2.53 -30.15 65.48
CA GLY A 80 -3.21 -29.96 64.21
C GLY A 80 -4.11 -31.15 63.90
N GLY A 81 -5.30 -30.86 63.40
CA GLY A 81 -6.25 -31.85 62.90
C GLY A 81 -5.78 -32.49 61.61
N ASN A 82 -6.25 -33.69 61.34
CA ASN A 82 -5.94 -34.40 60.10
C ASN A 82 -6.81 -33.90 58.96
N GLY A 83 -6.22 -33.73 57.78
CA GLY A 83 -6.98 -33.58 56.54
C GLY A 83 -7.58 -34.91 56.08
N THR A 84 -8.25 -34.92 54.94
CA THR A 84 -8.75 -36.15 54.32
C THR A 84 -8.16 -36.37 52.93
N SER A 85 -8.07 -37.62 52.50
CA SER A 85 -7.70 -37.96 51.12
C SER A 85 -8.77 -37.52 50.13
N GLY A 86 -8.40 -37.34 48.87
CA GLY A 86 -9.36 -37.12 47.81
C GLY A 86 -10.14 -38.40 47.48
N GLY A 87 -11.41 -38.25 47.14
CA GLY A 87 -12.26 -39.33 46.67
C GLY A 87 -11.82 -39.81 45.28
N ASN A 88 -11.96 -41.11 45.02
CA ASN A 88 -11.70 -41.67 43.70
C ASN A 88 -12.75 -41.18 42.68
N GLY A 89 -12.35 -41.04 41.42
CA GLY A 89 -13.30 -40.89 40.33
C GLY A 89 -14.08 -42.19 40.12
N GLY A 90 -15.37 -42.09 39.83
CA GLY A 90 -16.21 -43.23 39.46
C GLY A 90 -15.79 -43.80 38.11
N SER A 91 -15.98 -45.10 37.89
CA SER A 91 -15.76 -45.70 36.58
C SER A 91 -16.81 -45.25 35.55
N GLY A 92 -16.44 -45.21 34.28
CA GLY A 92 -17.41 -45.09 33.20
C GLY A 92 -18.32 -46.31 33.13
N ALA A 93 -19.54 -46.12 32.64
CA ALA A 93 -20.51 -47.18 32.46
C ALA A 93 -20.37 -47.85 31.09
N TYR A 94 -21.08 -48.96 30.93
CA TYR A 94 -21.13 -49.74 29.70
C TYR A 94 -22.25 -49.23 28.80
N VAL A 95 -21.95 -49.00 27.52
CA VAL A 95 -22.92 -48.58 26.50
C VAL A 95 -23.02 -49.68 25.45
N GLU A 96 -24.23 -50.15 25.21
CA GLU A 96 -24.53 -51.10 24.15
C GLU A 96 -25.55 -50.49 23.20
N ILE A 97 -25.21 -50.50 21.91
CA ILE A 97 -26.05 -49.99 20.83
C ILE A 97 -26.43 -51.18 19.97
N GLU A 98 -27.71 -51.54 19.98
CA GLU A 98 -28.26 -52.59 19.13
C GLU A 98 -28.89 -51.96 17.90
N VAL A 99 -28.57 -52.48 16.72
CA VAL A 99 -29.11 -51.98 15.45
C VAL A 99 -29.30 -53.13 14.45
N GLU A 100 -30.38 -53.09 13.68
CA GLU A 100 -30.55 -54.01 12.55
C GLU A 100 -29.60 -53.63 11.42
N GLU A 101 -29.16 -54.62 10.64
CA GLU A 101 -28.21 -54.42 9.52
C GLU A 101 -28.66 -53.34 8.52
N ASP A 102 -29.96 -53.21 8.31
CA ASP A 102 -30.56 -52.22 7.42
C ASP A 102 -30.61 -50.80 7.99
N ASP A 103 -30.54 -50.68 9.32
CA ASP A 103 -30.64 -49.42 10.06
C ASP A 103 -29.26 -48.91 10.50
N MET A 104 -28.18 -49.48 9.96
CA MET A 104 -26.81 -49.08 10.29
C MET A 104 -26.52 -47.61 9.95
N ASP A 105 -27.28 -46.99 9.03
CA ASP A 105 -27.18 -45.55 8.74
C ASP A 105 -27.54 -44.65 9.94
N LEU A 106 -28.33 -45.17 10.89
CA LEU A 106 -28.68 -44.51 12.14
C LEU A 106 -27.51 -44.33 13.10
N LEU A 107 -26.37 -44.99 12.87
CA LEU A 107 -25.19 -44.86 13.72
C LEU A 107 -24.42 -43.55 13.50
N ILE A 108 -24.59 -42.88 12.35
CA ILE A 108 -23.90 -41.60 12.03
C ILE A 108 -24.24 -40.46 13.00
N PRO A 109 -25.50 -40.25 13.44
CA PRO A 109 -25.81 -39.25 14.46
C PRO A 109 -25.37 -39.61 15.89
N ILE A 110 -24.98 -40.86 16.15
CA ILE A 110 -24.75 -41.33 17.52
C ILE A 110 -23.28 -41.20 17.92
N HIS A 111 -23.05 -40.54 19.06
CA HIS A 111 -21.78 -40.44 19.76
C HIS A 111 -21.94 -40.95 21.19
N TRP A 112 -20.84 -41.44 21.78
CA TRP A 112 -20.83 -41.87 23.17
C TRP A 112 -19.56 -41.42 23.91
N ASP A 113 -19.68 -41.16 25.20
CA ASP A 113 -18.58 -40.87 26.12
C ASP A 113 -18.68 -41.80 27.34
N VAL A 114 -17.77 -42.78 27.39
CA VAL A 114 -17.68 -43.79 28.45
C VAL A 114 -16.45 -43.59 29.33
N ARG A 115 -15.85 -42.39 29.38
CA ARG A 115 -14.63 -42.16 30.17
C ARG A 115 -14.87 -42.33 31.68
N GLY A 116 -13.81 -42.71 32.40
CA GLY A 116 -13.83 -42.67 33.87
C GLY A 116 -13.82 -41.23 34.41
N GLY A 117 -14.32 -41.07 35.62
CA GLY A 117 -14.26 -39.83 36.39
C GLY A 117 -12.83 -39.51 36.82
N ILE A 118 -12.55 -38.23 37.00
CA ILE A 118 -11.25 -37.75 37.47
C ILE A 118 -11.15 -37.94 38.99
N GLY A 119 -10.03 -38.46 39.50
CA GLY A 119 -9.80 -38.58 40.94
C GLY A 119 -9.61 -37.22 41.62
N GLY A 120 -10.17 -37.07 42.83
CA GLY A 120 -10.07 -35.83 43.60
C GLY A 120 -8.68 -35.65 44.22
N ASN A 121 -8.16 -34.44 44.22
CA ASN A 121 -6.91 -34.10 44.92
C ASN A 121 -6.95 -34.42 46.43
N ALA A 122 -5.79 -34.76 47.01
CA ALA A 122 -5.63 -34.93 48.45
C ALA A 122 -5.85 -33.61 49.20
N GLY A 123 -6.40 -33.67 50.41
CA GLY A 123 -6.42 -32.54 51.35
C GLY A 123 -5.06 -32.29 51.97
N THR A 124 -5.01 -31.46 53.02
CA THR A 124 -3.76 -31.21 53.78
C THR A 124 -4.02 -31.32 55.27
N ASN A 125 -3.03 -31.81 56.03
CA ASN A 125 -3.12 -31.81 57.50
C ASN A 125 -2.97 -30.39 58.06
N GLY A 126 -3.56 -30.16 59.23
CA GLY A 126 -3.37 -28.96 60.02
C GLY A 126 -2.06 -29.01 60.79
N VAL A 127 -1.47 -27.84 61.02
CA VAL A 127 -0.21 -27.67 61.76
C VAL A 127 -0.52 -27.58 63.26
N GLY A 128 0.33 -28.17 64.11
CA GLY A 128 0.23 -28.10 65.56
C GLY A 128 0.53 -26.71 66.10
N GLY A 129 -0.21 -26.33 67.14
CA GLY A 129 -0.03 -25.06 67.83
C GLY A 129 1.27 -25.05 68.62
N ARG A 130 1.92 -23.90 68.73
CA ARG A 130 3.17 -23.76 69.46
C ARG A 130 2.93 -23.88 70.96
N GLY A 131 3.92 -24.40 71.68
CA GLY A 131 3.85 -24.46 73.14
C GLY A 131 4.01 -23.07 73.76
N GLY A 132 3.30 -22.84 74.86
CA GLY A 132 3.31 -21.57 75.57
C GLY A 132 4.66 -21.26 76.21
N ARG A 133 5.00 -19.98 76.33
CA ARG A 133 6.26 -19.59 76.96
C ARG A 133 6.21 -19.80 78.48
N PRO A 134 7.33 -20.04 79.17
CA PRO A 134 7.32 -20.12 80.62
C PRO A 134 7.12 -18.75 81.26
N GLY A 135 6.76 -18.78 82.54
CA GLY A 135 6.87 -17.64 83.41
C GLY A 135 8.29 -17.50 83.96
N HIS A 136 8.71 -16.27 84.23
CA HIS A 136 10.01 -15.88 84.77
C HIS A 136 9.94 -15.73 86.29
N GLY A 137 10.93 -16.19 87.05
CA GLY A 137 10.96 -16.02 88.51
C GLY A 137 12.36 -15.74 89.04
N GLY A 138 12.46 -15.27 90.29
CA GLY A 138 13.74 -14.83 90.89
C GLY A 138 14.79 -15.93 91.06
N LYS A 139 14.39 -17.20 91.00
CA LYS A 139 15.31 -18.37 90.95
C LYS A 139 15.36 -19.07 89.59
N GLY A 140 14.90 -18.39 88.54
CA GLY A 140 14.86 -18.89 87.17
C GLY A 140 13.44 -19.02 86.60
N SER A 141 13.36 -19.22 85.30
CA SER A 141 12.08 -19.38 84.58
C SER A 141 11.59 -20.83 84.60
N GLY A 142 10.29 -21.02 84.41
CA GLY A 142 9.71 -22.34 84.12
C GLY A 142 10.15 -22.88 82.76
N SER A 143 9.63 -24.03 82.34
CA SER A 143 9.88 -24.59 81.00
C SER A 143 8.87 -24.10 79.97
N HIS A 144 9.28 -23.95 78.70
CA HIS A 144 8.32 -23.77 77.62
C HIS A 144 7.37 -24.98 77.58
N GLY A 145 6.10 -24.71 77.28
CA GLY A 145 5.16 -25.72 76.89
C GLY A 145 5.63 -26.39 75.61
N ILE A 146 5.22 -27.64 75.43
CA ILE A 146 5.54 -28.41 74.23
C ILE A 146 4.58 -27.97 73.13
N GLY A 147 5.08 -27.78 71.91
CA GLY A 147 4.20 -27.57 70.75
C GLY A 147 3.34 -28.79 70.48
N GLY A 148 2.10 -28.57 70.09
CA GLY A 148 1.27 -29.62 69.54
C GLY A 148 1.89 -30.18 68.26
N ALA A 149 1.63 -31.44 68.00
CA ALA A 149 2.05 -32.10 66.77
C ALA A 149 1.17 -31.66 65.59
N ASP A 150 1.76 -31.61 64.40
CA ASP A 150 1.00 -31.51 63.15
C ASP A 150 0.11 -32.74 62.98
N GLY A 151 -1.00 -32.56 62.28
CA GLY A 151 -1.78 -33.69 61.79
C GLY A 151 -0.88 -34.57 60.92
N ASN A 152 -0.97 -35.87 61.12
CA ASN A 152 -0.07 -36.86 60.54
C ASN A 152 -0.78 -37.88 59.65
N ALA A 153 -2.04 -37.62 59.28
CA ALA A 153 -2.74 -38.50 58.34
C ALA A 153 -2.01 -38.55 56.99
N ILE A 154 -1.84 -39.75 56.45
CA ILE A 154 -1.29 -39.95 55.11
C ILE A 154 -2.39 -39.67 54.10
N LEU A 155 -2.28 -38.55 53.38
CA LEU A 155 -3.29 -38.10 52.43
C LEU A 155 -2.87 -38.45 51.01
N THR A 156 -3.77 -39.06 50.25
CA THR A 156 -3.55 -39.47 48.86
C THR A 156 -4.58 -38.82 47.95
N ALA A 157 -4.19 -38.51 46.72
CA ALA A 157 -5.17 -38.17 45.70
C ALA A 157 -6.01 -39.41 45.38
N GLY A 158 -7.28 -39.19 45.05
CA GLY A 158 -8.15 -40.22 44.50
C GLY A 158 -7.62 -40.71 43.15
N ARG A 159 -7.85 -41.98 42.87
CA ARG A 159 -7.51 -42.59 41.58
C ARG A 159 -8.51 -42.11 40.52
N TYR A 160 -8.05 -41.99 39.28
CA TYR A 160 -8.95 -41.89 38.13
C TYR A 160 -9.84 -43.14 38.08
N GLY A 161 -11.10 -42.95 37.71
CA GLY A 161 -12.02 -44.03 37.41
C GLY A 161 -11.58 -44.77 36.15
N GLN A 162 -11.90 -46.06 36.08
CA GLN A 162 -11.62 -46.83 34.87
C GLN A 162 -12.57 -46.36 33.75
N PRO A 163 -12.12 -46.27 32.49
CA PRO A 163 -13.03 -46.08 31.38
C PRO A 163 -14.00 -47.26 31.30
N GLY A 164 -15.25 -46.96 30.99
CA GLY A 164 -16.25 -47.94 30.61
C GLY A 164 -15.98 -48.50 29.21
N ASN A 165 -16.89 -49.33 28.71
CA ASN A 165 -16.79 -49.96 27.41
C ASN A 165 -18.03 -49.63 26.56
N ALA A 166 -17.85 -49.49 25.25
CA ALA A 166 -18.93 -49.27 24.32
C ALA A 166 -18.85 -50.32 23.20
N ARG A 167 -19.99 -50.96 22.88
CA ARG A 167 -20.07 -51.87 21.73
C ARG A 167 -21.34 -51.64 20.93
N ILE A 168 -21.23 -51.91 19.63
CA ILE A 168 -22.33 -51.94 18.68
C ILE A 168 -22.60 -53.39 18.35
N GLN A 169 -23.85 -53.82 18.52
CA GLN A 169 -24.33 -55.13 18.15
C GLN A 169 -25.21 -54.99 16.90
N VAL A 170 -24.78 -55.60 15.79
CA VAL A 170 -25.54 -55.59 14.54
C VAL A 170 -26.28 -56.91 14.36
N HIS A 171 -27.59 -56.82 14.14
CA HIS A 171 -28.47 -57.95 13.86
C HIS A 171 -28.52 -58.19 12.35
N MET A 172 -27.93 -59.31 11.89
CA MET A 172 -27.81 -59.63 10.47
C MET A 172 -29.12 -60.24 9.93
N LYS A 173 -29.63 -59.75 8.79
CA LYS A 173 -30.91 -60.21 8.22
C LYS A 173 -30.92 -61.68 7.81
N SER A 174 -29.78 -62.20 7.37
CA SER A 174 -29.66 -63.54 6.75
C SER A 174 -29.84 -64.73 7.71
N THR A 175 -30.07 -64.49 9.01
CA THR A 175 -30.08 -65.56 10.03
C THR A 175 -31.36 -65.65 10.87
N ARG A 176 -32.45 -64.97 10.51
CA ARG A 176 -33.73 -65.05 11.25
C ARG A 176 -34.36 -66.45 11.29
N GLU A 177 -33.88 -67.42 10.50
CA GLU A 177 -34.47 -68.77 10.47
C GLU A 177 -33.65 -69.88 11.19
N LEU A 178 -32.37 -69.71 11.55
CA LEU A 178 -31.64 -70.68 12.38
C LEU A 178 -30.41 -70.05 13.06
N GLY A 179 -30.58 -69.55 14.29
CA GLY A 179 -29.51 -69.05 15.17
C GLY A 179 -28.96 -67.69 14.74
N ALA A 180 -29.53 -66.61 15.26
CA ALA A 180 -29.13 -65.23 14.98
C ALA A 180 -27.62 -65.04 15.21
N ARG A 181 -26.87 -64.71 14.15
CA ARG A 181 -25.47 -64.30 14.28
C ARG A 181 -25.44 -62.80 14.52
N HIS A 182 -24.82 -62.41 15.63
CA HIS A 182 -24.56 -61.01 15.97
C HIS A 182 -23.10 -60.69 15.67
N ASN A 183 -22.87 -59.55 15.01
CA ASN A 183 -21.54 -58.98 14.88
C ASN A 183 -21.35 -57.87 15.91
N PHE A 184 -20.21 -57.87 16.59
CA PHE A 184 -19.87 -56.88 17.61
C PHE A 184 -18.75 -55.98 17.13
N TYR A 185 -18.93 -54.67 17.27
CA TYR A 185 -17.95 -53.67 16.89
C TYR A 185 -17.70 -52.69 18.03
N THR A 186 -16.48 -52.18 18.15
CA THR A 186 -16.10 -51.21 19.20
C THR A 186 -16.21 -49.76 18.74
N SER A 187 -16.38 -49.53 17.44
CA SER A 187 -16.64 -48.22 16.87
C SER A 187 -17.50 -48.31 15.61
N ARG A 188 -18.15 -47.19 15.29
CA ARG A 188 -18.99 -47.05 14.10
C ARG A 188 -18.15 -46.99 12.82
N TYR A 189 -18.78 -47.21 11.68
CA TYR A 189 -18.12 -46.98 10.40
C TYR A 189 -17.95 -45.48 10.21
N PHE A 190 -16.98 -45.14 9.41
CA PHE A 190 -16.70 -43.77 9.06
C PHE A 190 -16.02 -43.80 7.72
N PHE A 191 -16.48 -43.03 6.75
CA PHE A 191 -15.83 -43.03 5.45
C PHE A 191 -15.37 -41.63 5.07
N THR A 192 -14.21 -41.61 4.41
CA THR A 192 -13.53 -40.41 3.95
C THR A 192 -13.36 -40.47 2.45
N LEU A 193 -13.51 -39.33 1.78
CA LEU A 193 -13.17 -39.20 0.37
C LEU A 193 -11.65 -39.14 0.26
N VAL A 194 -11.05 -40.12 -0.42
CA VAL A 194 -9.60 -40.23 -0.58
C VAL A 194 -9.14 -39.37 -1.76
N ASP A 195 -9.75 -39.57 -2.92
CA ASP A 195 -9.38 -38.90 -4.17
C ASP A 195 -10.48 -39.13 -5.23
N PHE A 196 -10.44 -38.38 -6.32
CA PHE A 196 -11.33 -38.53 -7.48
C PHE A 196 -10.71 -37.84 -8.69
N ASP A 197 -10.98 -38.33 -9.89
CA ASP A 197 -10.49 -37.73 -11.12
C ASP A 197 -11.52 -36.75 -11.69
N ILE A 198 -11.04 -35.65 -12.26
CA ILE A 198 -11.84 -34.67 -12.99
C ILE A 198 -11.38 -34.72 -14.45
N VAL A 199 -12.31 -34.98 -15.35
CA VAL A 199 -12.07 -35.10 -16.78
C VAL A 199 -12.96 -34.09 -17.51
N ASP A 200 -12.36 -33.30 -18.38
CA ASP A 200 -13.04 -32.39 -19.30
C ASP A 200 -13.78 -33.18 -20.40
N GLU A 201 -14.88 -32.62 -20.93
CA GLU A 201 -15.74 -33.32 -21.91
C GLU A 201 -15.03 -33.62 -23.21
N ASN A 202 -14.13 -32.74 -23.63
CA ASN A 202 -13.45 -32.84 -24.91
C ASN A 202 -12.02 -33.42 -24.81
N GLU A 203 -11.53 -33.72 -23.60
CA GLU A 203 -10.19 -34.23 -23.30
C GLU A 203 -9.08 -33.44 -24.01
N ASP A 204 -9.19 -32.11 -24.00
CA ASP A 204 -8.17 -31.17 -24.45
C ASP A 204 -7.32 -30.59 -23.31
N GLY A 205 -7.66 -30.94 -22.06
CA GLY A 205 -6.93 -30.57 -20.85
C GLY A 205 -7.25 -29.18 -20.31
N ILE A 206 -8.27 -28.52 -20.86
CA ILE A 206 -8.76 -27.22 -20.42
C ILE A 206 -10.22 -27.35 -19.95
N PHE A 207 -10.51 -26.89 -18.75
CA PHE A 207 -11.88 -26.81 -18.24
C PHE A 207 -12.52 -25.50 -18.69
N GLU A 208 -13.29 -25.53 -19.78
CA GLU A 208 -13.81 -24.31 -20.41
C GLU A 208 -15.26 -23.95 -20.00
N PRO A 209 -15.59 -22.65 -19.90
CA PRO A 209 -16.96 -22.23 -19.68
C PRO A 209 -17.94 -22.80 -20.72
N GLY A 210 -19.06 -23.33 -20.23
CA GLY A 210 -20.10 -23.94 -21.06
C GLY A 210 -20.01 -25.46 -21.20
N GLU A 211 -18.83 -26.05 -20.95
CA GLU A 211 -18.52 -27.48 -21.05
C GLU A 211 -19.05 -28.29 -19.87
N HIS A 212 -19.20 -29.60 -20.06
CA HIS A 212 -19.36 -30.56 -18.96
C HIS A 212 -18.01 -30.99 -18.38
N ILE A 213 -17.99 -31.16 -17.07
CA ILE A 213 -16.93 -31.90 -16.38
C ILE A 213 -17.49 -33.23 -15.89
N TYR A 214 -16.65 -34.26 -15.96
CA TYR A 214 -16.94 -35.59 -15.47
C TYR A 214 -16.06 -35.88 -14.26
N VAL A 215 -16.69 -36.16 -13.14
CA VAL A 215 -16.02 -36.68 -11.96
C VAL A 215 -16.16 -38.19 -11.95
N GLN A 216 -15.04 -38.90 -11.92
CA GLN A 216 -14.99 -40.36 -11.94
C GLN A 216 -13.87 -40.90 -11.04
N ASN A 217 -13.76 -42.23 -10.95
CA ASN A 217 -12.77 -42.92 -10.11
C ASN A 217 -12.77 -42.42 -8.66
N ILE A 218 -13.96 -42.17 -8.12
CA ILE A 218 -14.15 -41.60 -6.78
C ILE A 218 -13.75 -42.66 -5.76
N ARG A 219 -12.65 -42.43 -5.05
CA ARG A 219 -12.05 -43.36 -4.10
C ARG A 219 -12.49 -43.01 -2.69
N ILE A 220 -13.10 -43.97 -2.01
CA ILE A 220 -13.66 -43.81 -0.68
C ILE A 220 -13.04 -44.86 0.23
N GLN A 221 -12.60 -44.45 1.43
CA GLN A 221 -12.05 -45.36 2.42
C GLN A 221 -12.91 -45.39 3.66
N ASN A 222 -13.22 -46.59 4.15
CA ASN A 222 -13.79 -46.76 5.48
C ASN A 222 -12.67 -46.73 6.53
N THR A 223 -12.62 -45.65 7.32
CA THR A 223 -11.66 -45.44 8.41
C THR A 223 -12.28 -45.71 9.79
N GLY A 224 -13.52 -46.19 9.85
CA GLY A 224 -14.17 -46.63 11.09
C GLY A 224 -13.94 -48.11 11.39
N GLY A 225 -14.34 -48.58 12.58
CA GLY A 225 -14.08 -49.94 13.05
C GLY A 225 -15.19 -50.96 12.77
N MET A 226 -16.03 -50.72 11.77
CA MET A 226 -17.02 -51.68 11.28
C MET A 226 -17.30 -51.45 9.79
N PRO A 227 -17.85 -52.42 9.04
CA PRO A 227 -18.24 -52.24 7.65
C PRO A 227 -19.27 -51.13 7.44
N THR A 228 -19.30 -50.51 6.25
CA THR A 228 -20.36 -49.54 5.90
C THR A 228 -21.72 -50.24 5.76
N PRO A 229 -22.84 -49.49 5.84
CA PRO A 229 -24.19 -50.07 5.75
C PRO A 229 -24.40 -50.95 4.50
N SER A 230 -25.35 -51.87 4.60
CA SER A 230 -25.76 -52.76 3.51
C SER A 230 -26.51 -52.02 2.39
N GLN A 231 -26.95 -50.79 2.65
CA GLN A 231 -27.63 -49.93 1.69
C GLN A 231 -26.65 -48.97 1.00
N PRO A 232 -26.83 -48.72 -0.32
CA PRO A 232 -26.03 -47.74 -1.04
C PRO A 232 -26.34 -46.31 -0.57
N ILE A 233 -25.30 -45.50 -0.39
CA ILE A 233 -25.44 -44.10 0.07
C ILE A 233 -25.25 -43.17 -1.14
N PRO A 234 -26.25 -42.35 -1.52
CA PRO A 234 -26.11 -41.42 -2.63
C PRO A 234 -25.11 -40.31 -2.32
N MET A 235 -24.35 -39.96 -3.36
CA MET A 235 -23.36 -38.89 -3.37
C MET A 235 -23.73 -37.90 -4.47
N HIS A 236 -23.55 -36.62 -4.15
CA HIS A 236 -23.92 -35.50 -5.00
C HIS A 236 -22.78 -34.50 -5.10
N LEU A 237 -22.69 -33.83 -6.24
CA LEU A 237 -21.86 -32.64 -6.40
C LEU A 237 -22.54 -31.44 -5.75
N VAL A 238 -21.75 -30.59 -5.10
CA VAL A 238 -22.22 -29.32 -4.57
C VAL A 238 -22.26 -28.29 -5.71
N ALA A 239 -23.43 -27.71 -5.97
CA ALA A 239 -23.55 -26.59 -6.89
C ALA A 239 -22.78 -25.37 -6.36
N SER A 240 -22.10 -24.65 -7.24
CA SER A 240 -21.27 -23.50 -6.88
C SER A 240 -21.58 -22.28 -7.74
N ALA A 241 -20.87 -21.18 -7.50
CA ALA A 241 -20.90 -20.01 -8.39
C ALA A 241 -20.49 -20.37 -9.83
N TRP A 242 -19.68 -21.42 -10.01
CA TRP A 242 -19.08 -21.83 -11.27
C TRP A 242 -19.62 -23.14 -11.83
N PHE A 243 -20.26 -23.98 -11.02
CA PHE A 243 -20.81 -25.26 -11.44
C PHE A 243 -22.33 -25.31 -11.34
N GLU A 244 -22.96 -25.75 -12.42
CA GLU A 244 -24.36 -26.16 -12.49
C GLU A 244 -24.40 -27.70 -12.47
N VAL A 245 -24.97 -28.28 -11.42
CA VAL A 245 -25.00 -29.74 -11.25
C VAL A 245 -26.26 -30.30 -11.92
N TYR A 246 -26.12 -31.43 -12.62
CA TYR A 246 -27.26 -32.09 -13.25
C TYR A 246 -28.11 -32.83 -12.21
N GLU A 247 -29.37 -32.45 -12.10
CA GLU A 247 -30.36 -33.18 -11.31
C GLU A 247 -30.70 -34.50 -12.02
N GLY A 248 -30.47 -35.64 -11.34
CA GLY A 248 -30.82 -36.98 -11.83
C GLY A 248 -29.65 -37.93 -12.06
N GLU A 249 -28.40 -37.44 -12.08
CA GLU A 249 -27.22 -38.30 -12.00
C GLU A 249 -26.82 -38.49 -10.53
N ALA A 250 -26.79 -39.75 -10.08
CA ALA A 250 -26.38 -40.10 -8.73
C ALA A 250 -25.28 -41.16 -8.80
N ALA A 251 -24.23 -40.93 -8.01
CA ALA A 251 -23.22 -41.93 -7.73
C ALA A 251 -23.48 -42.50 -6.35
N PHE A 252 -23.28 -43.80 -6.18
CA PHE A 252 -23.56 -44.46 -4.91
C PHE A 252 -22.28 -44.99 -4.27
N ILE A 253 -22.10 -44.71 -2.98
CA ILE A 253 -21.11 -45.40 -2.17
C ILE A 253 -21.56 -46.87 -2.08
N PRO A 254 -20.73 -47.83 -2.50
CA PRO A 254 -21.13 -49.23 -2.50
C PRO A 254 -21.29 -49.74 -1.05
N PRO A 255 -22.20 -50.69 -0.84
CA PRO A 255 -22.49 -51.21 0.50
C PRO A 255 -21.37 -52.10 1.03
N GLY A 256 -21.28 -52.23 2.36
CA GLY A 256 -20.46 -53.24 3.03
C GLY A 256 -18.94 -53.09 2.86
N ILE A 257 -18.42 -51.87 2.71
CA ILE A 257 -16.97 -51.60 2.62
C ILE A 257 -16.32 -52.00 3.95
N PRO A 258 -15.39 -52.98 3.97
CA PRO A 258 -14.75 -53.42 5.21
C PRO A 258 -13.94 -52.32 5.91
N GLU A 259 -13.68 -52.49 7.20
CA GLU A 259 -12.76 -51.63 7.96
C GLU A 259 -11.40 -51.51 7.26
N GLY A 260 -10.93 -50.27 7.09
CA GLY A 260 -9.66 -49.94 6.45
C GLY A 260 -9.65 -50.03 4.92
N ALA A 261 -10.66 -50.64 4.30
CA ALA A 261 -10.71 -50.86 2.86
C ALA A 261 -11.02 -49.57 2.08
N THR A 262 -10.41 -49.45 0.90
CA THR A 262 -10.69 -48.41 -0.08
C THR A 262 -11.40 -49.01 -1.28
N VAL A 263 -12.48 -48.36 -1.72
CA VAL A 263 -13.25 -48.74 -2.89
C VAL A 263 -13.28 -47.60 -3.89
N THR A 264 -13.37 -47.94 -5.18
CA THR A 264 -13.58 -46.97 -6.26
C THR A 264 -15.03 -47.07 -6.73
N VAL A 265 -15.75 -45.96 -6.67
CA VAL A 265 -17.10 -45.83 -7.21
C VAL A 265 -17.02 -45.85 -8.74
N LYS A 266 -17.80 -46.72 -9.36
CA LYS A 266 -17.82 -46.90 -10.83
C LYS A 266 -18.68 -45.85 -11.55
N ASP A 267 -19.64 -45.28 -10.84
CA ASP A 267 -20.50 -44.23 -11.36
C ASP A 267 -19.72 -42.94 -11.59
N ARG A 268 -20.17 -42.13 -12.54
CA ARG A 268 -19.63 -40.81 -12.82
C ARG A 268 -20.66 -39.74 -12.49
N LEU A 269 -20.19 -38.59 -12.03
CA LEU A 269 -21.02 -37.41 -11.79
C LEU A 269 -20.67 -36.32 -12.79
N ARG A 270 -21.69 -35.61 -13.29
CA ARG A 270 -21.51 -34.52 -14.24
C ARG A 270 -21.94 -33.18 -13.66
N ALA A 271 -21.16 -32.14 -13.97
CA ALA A 271 -21.53 -30.75 -13.77
C ALA A 271 -21.19 -29.93 -15.02
N ARG A 272 -21.88 -28.81 -15.22
CA ARG A 272 -21.60 -27.85 -16.29
C ARG A 272 -20.89 -26.63 -15.73
N ILE A 273 -19.87 -26.17 -16.45
CA ILE A 273 -19.16 -24.93 -16.12
C ILE A 273 -20.00 -23.74 -16.59
N LYS A 274 -20.31 -22.82 -15.68
CA LYS A 274 -21.09 -21.62 -15.97
C LYS A 274 -20.24 -20.60 -16.73
N TYR A 275 -20.89 -19.80 -17.58
CA TYR A 275 -20.23 -18.70 -18.29
C TYR A 275 -19.87 -17.57 -17.32
N PRO A 276 -18.65 -17.01 -17.41
CA PRO A 276 -18.29 -15.83 -16.64
C PRO A 276 -19.08 -14.60 -17.11
N PRO A 277 -19.14 -13.54 -16.29
CA PRO A 277 -19.48 -12.20 -16.79
C PRO A 277 -18.48 -11.79 -17.88
N GLU A 278 -18.86 -10.84 -18.75
CA GLU A 278 -18.13 -10.46 -19.98
C GLU A 278 -16.59 -10.41 -19.79
N PRO A 279 -15.80 -11.06 -20.67
CA PRO A 279 -14.36 -11.22 -20.46
C PRO A 279 -13.57 -9.99 -20.96
N TRP A 280 -13.48 -8.97 -20.10
CA TRP A 280 -12.73 -7.75 -20.37
C TRP A 280 -11.25 -7.85 -19.96
N GLY A 281 -10.37 -7.45 -20.87
CA GLY A 281 -8.94 -7.29 -20.63
C GLY A 281 -8.18 -8.62 -20.65
N LYS A 282 -7.89 -9.15 -19.46
CA LYS A 282 -7.00 -10.32 -19.29
C LYS A 282 -7.70 -11.62 -19.71
N PRO A 283 -6.95 -12.63 -20.17
CA PRO A 283 -7.50 -13.96 -20.44
C PRO A 283 -8.24 -14.49 -19.21
N PHE A 284 -9.45 -15.01 -19.40
CA PHE A 284 -10.24 -15.60 -18.32
C PHE A 284 -9.50 -16.78 -17.69
N ARG A 285 -9.25 -16.69 -16.38
CA ARG A 285 -8.64 -17.75 -15.58
C ARG A 285 -9.14 -17.67 -14.15
N GLU A 286 -9.91 -18.66 -13.74
CA GLU A 286 -10.50 -18.73 -12.40
C GLU A 286 -10.11 -20.02 -11.69
N LYS A 287 -9.76 -19.94 -10.40
CA LYS A 287 -9.47 -21.13 -9.59
C LYS A 287 -10.65 -21.41 -8.67
N THR A 288 -11.23 -22.60 -8.78
CA THR A 288 -12.38 -23.02 -7.96
C THR A 288 -12.20 -24.46 -7.46
N GLN A 289 -13.16 -24.95 -6.69
CA GLN A 289 -13.12 -26.28 -6.08
C GLN A 289 -14.37 -27.08 -6.44
N ILE A 290 -14.17 -28.35 -6.74
CA ILE A 290 -15.26 -29.34 -6.81
C ILE A 290 -15.41 -29.95 -5.43
N GLU A 291 -16.65 -29.95 -4.92
CA GLU A 291 -17.00 -30.47 -3.61
C GLU A 291 -18.12 -31.52 -3.73
N PHE A 292 -18.09 -32.49 -2.82
CA PHE A 292 -19.08 -33.56 -2.72
C PHE A 292 -19.80 -33.47 -1.39
N TYR A 293 -21.01 -34.01 -1.37
CA TYR A 293 -21.64 -34.44 -0.13
C TYR A 293 -22.30 -35.80 -0.33
N ALA A 294 -22.30 -36.60 0.74
CA ALA A 294 -23.08 -37.83 0.82
C ALA A 294 -24.29 -37.58 1.72
N ALA A 295 -25.45 -38.07 1.31
CA ALA A 295 -26.70 -37.89 2.04
C ALA A 295 -27.33 -39.24 2.38
N LEU A 296 -27.81 -39.39 3.61
CA LEU A 296 -28.45 -40.63 4.07
C LEU A 296 -29.95 -40.61 3.72
N PRO A 297 -30.46 -41.54 2.89
CA PRO A 297 -31.85 -41.54 2.45
C PRO A 297 -32.83 -41.70 3.62
N ASN A 298 -32.57 -42.63 4.55
CA ASN A 298 -33.51 -42.94 5.64
C ASN A 298 -33.46 -41.92 6.80
N LEU A 299 -32.55 -40.94 6.72
CA LEU A 299 -32.44 -39.83 7.66
C LEU A 299 -32.83 -38.50 7.01
N ASN A 300 -33.86 -38.50 6.16
CA ASN A 300 -34.38 -37.30 5.48
C ASN A 300 -33.29 -36.54 4.70
N GLY A 301 -32.38 -37.24 4.03
CA GLY A 301 -31.30 -36.62 3.26
C GLY A 301 -30.21 -35.96 4.12
N ARG A 302 -30.03 -36.41 5.36
CA ARG A 302 -28.99 -35.90 6.26
C ARG A 302 -27.61 -35.99 5.60
N ILE A 303 -26.94 -34.84 5.52
CA ILE A 303 -25.57 -34.74 5.00
C ILE A 303 -24.57 -35.30 6.01
N ILE A 304 -23.67 -36.15 5.53
CA ILE A 304 -22.54 -36.67 6.29
C ILE A 304 -21.42 -35.62 6.28
N ARG A 305 -21.31 -34.87 7.38
CA ARG A 305 -20.42 -33.70 7.47
C ARG A 305 -18.94 -34.01 7.25
N ASP A 306 -18.51 -35.19 7.68
CA ASP A 306 -17.10 -35.58 7.60
C ASP A 306 -16.74 -36.22 6.25
N PHE A 307 -17.73 -36.42 5.37
CA PHE A 307 -17.51 -36.76 3.98
C PHE A 307 -17.17 -35.49 3.20
N SER A 308 -15.97 -34.96 3.47
CA SER A 308 -15.46 -33.76 2.81
C SER A 308 -14.24 -34.12 1.97
N GLY A 309 -14.26 -33.71 0.71
CA GLY A 309 -13.09 -33.76 -0.15
C GLY A 309 -13.25 -32.73 -1.25
N LYS A 310 -12.16 -32.01 -1.49
CA LYS A 310 -12.12 -30.87 -2.41
C LYS A 310 -10.94 -31.04 -3.33
N ARG A 311 -11.14 -30.75 -4.61
CA ARG A 311 -10.04 -30.69 -5.58
C ARG A 311 -10.13 -29.37 -6.32
N ASP A 312 -9.00 -28.69 -6.36
CA ASP A 312 -8.85 -27.45 -7.11
C ASP A 312 -8.95 -27.74 -8.61
N VAL A 313 -9.66 -26.88 -9.32
CA VAL A 313 -9.76 -26.88 -10.77
C VAL A 313 -9.60 -25.45 -11.28
N VAL A 314 -8.92 -25.31 -12.42
CA VAL A 314 -8.67 -24.01 -13.05
C VAL A 314 -9.52 -23.93 -14.30
N LEU A 315 -10.42 -22.96 -14.34
CA LEU A 315 -11.31 -22.68 -15.45
C LEU A 315 -10.65 -21.66 -16.37
N SER A 316 -10.62 -21.93 -17.68
CA SER A 316 -10.08 -21.00 -18.69
C SER A 316 -10.59 -21.36 -20.08
N TYR A 317 -10.49 -20.44 -21.03
CA TYR A 317 -10.69 -20.79 -22.44
C TYR A 317 -9.42 -21.43 -23.04
N PRO A 318 -9.55 -22.33 -24.02
CA PRO A 318 -8.41 -22.99 -24.66
C PRO A 318 -7.61 -22.06 -25.59
N ILE A 319 -8.06 -20.83 -25.78
CA ILE A 319 -7.41 -19.83 -26.61
C ILE A 319 -7.32 -18.50 -25.87
N SER A 320 -6.25 -17.74 -26.12
CA SER A 320 -6.07 -16.41 -25.52
C SER A 320 -5.23 -15.49 -26.37
N VAL A 321 -5.43 -14.19 -26.20
CA VAL A 321 -4.51 -13.14 -26.64
C VAL A 321 -3.53 -12.86 -25.50
N GLU A 322 -2.24 -13.15 -25.70
CA GLU A 322 -1.23 -13.07 -24.63
C GLU A 322 -0.41 -11.80 -24.68
N THR A 323 -0.03 -11.35 -25.88
CA THR A 323 0.75 -10.13 -26.09
C THR A 323 -0.05 -9.23 -27.01
N ILE A 324 -0.29 -7.99 -26.61
CA ILE A 324 -0.79 -6.95 -27.50
C ILE A 324 0.19 -5.78 -27.41
N ARG A 325 0.80 -5.41 -28.54
CA ARG A 325 1.79 -4.35 -28.69
C ARG A 325 1.28 -3.29 -29.63
N TRP A 326 1.26 -2.06 -29.17
CA TRP A 326 0.89 -0.89 -29.99
C TRP A 326 1.52 0.38 -29.42
N ALA A 327 1.59 1.42 -30.26
CA ALA A 327 2.03 2.74 -29.83
C ALA A 327 0.85 3.50 -29.18
N ASN A 328 0.97 3.83 -27.89
CA ASN A 328 -0.06 4.58 -27.17
C ASN A 328 -0.16 6.04 -27.64
N SER A 329 0.89 6.58 -28.27
CA SER A 329 0.91 7.91 -28.88
C SER A 329 1.57 7.87 -30.25
N VAL A 330 0.96 8.55 -31.24
CA VAL A 330 1.41 8.56 -32.63
C VAL A 330 1.32 9.95 -33.25
N LEU A 331 2.15 10.25 -34.24
CA LEU A 331 2.12 11.55 -34.93
C LEU A 331 1.15 11.54 -36.13
N PRO A 332 0.57 12.70 -36.50
CA PRO A 332 -0.08 12.86 -37.79
C PRO A 332 0.85 12.48 -38.95
N ASN A 333 0.28 11.98 -40.04
CA ASN A 333 1.02 11.55 -41.23
C ASN A 333 2.03 10.43 -40.95
N THR A 334 1.73 9.52 -40.02
CA THR A 334 2.55 8.33 -39.74
C THR A 334 1.74 7.05 -39.87
N LYS A 335 2.44 5.92 -39.95
CA LYS A 335 1.85 4.58 -39.85
C LYS A 335 2.22 3.98 -38.50
N MET A 336 1.28 3.32 -37.87
CA MET A 336 1.51 2.54 -36.66
C MET A 336 1.14 1.07 -36.90
N SER A 337 1.93 0.17 -36.32
CA SER A 337 1.63 -1.27 -36.32
C SER A 337 1.09 -1.68 -34.96
N MET A 338 -0.05 -2.37 -34.97
CA MET A 338 -0.61 -3.07 -33.82
C MET A 338 -0.35 -4.56 -33.99
N VAL A 339 0.31 -5.17 -33.01
CA VAL A 339 0.73 -6.56 -33.08
C VAL A 339 0.09 -7.31 -31.92
N TRP A 340 -0.53 -8.45 -32.19
CA TRP A 340 -1.01 -9.33 -31.13
C TRP A 340 -0.69 -10.79 -31.39
N VAL A 341 -0.59 -11.56 -30.32
CA VAL A 341 -0.30 -13.00 -30.36
C VAL A 341 -1.48 -13.78 -29.81
N ILE A 342 -2.02 -14.67 -30.65
CA ILE A 342 -3.06 -15.62 -30.28
C ILE A 342 -2.41 -16.98 -30.06
N THR A 343 -2.65 -17.57 -28.89
CA THR A 343 -2.05 -18.82 -28.44
C THR A 343 -3.13 -19.86 -28.22
N ASN A 344 -2.95 -21.07 -28.78
CA ASN A 344 -3.71 -22.25 -28.39
C ASN A 344 -3.09 -22.88 -27.14
N LYS A 345 -3.85 -22.96 -26.06
CA LYS A 345 -3.43 -23.52 -24.77
C LYS A 345 -3.88 -24.95 -24.55
N SER A 346 -4.76 -25.48 -25.41
CA SER A 346 -5.21 -26.85 -25.28
C SER A 346 -4.24 -27.84 -25.89
N THR A 347 -4.43 -29.11 -25.55
CA THR A 347 -3.68 -30.24 -26.11
C THR A 347 -4.23 -30.70 -27.46
N ARG A 348 -5.29 -30.06 -27.97
CA ARG A 348 -5.93 -30.36 -29.25
C ARG A 348 -5.86 -29.19 -30.22
N ALA A 349 -5.91 -29.48 -31.52
CA ALA A 349 -5.90 -28.43 -32.53
C ALA A 349 -7.25 -27.68 -32.57
N LEU A 350 -7.20 -26.37 -32.74
CA LEU A 350 -8.37 -25.49 -32.91
C LEU A 350 -8.46 -25.00 -34.37
N GLY A 351 -9.61 -24.44 -34.75
CA GLY A 351 -9.88 -23.95 -36.11
C GLY A 351 -10.84 -24.86 -36.89
N ARG A 352 -11.43 -24.32 -37.95
CA ARG A 352 -12.42 -25.01 -38.79
C ARG A 352 -11.88 -26.29 -39.43
N SER A 353 -10.58 -26.31 -39.75
CA SER A 353 -9.89 -27.46 -40.35
C SER A 353 -9.28 -28.40 -39.31
N SER A 354 -9.52 -28.18 -38.01
CA SER A 354 -9.06 -29.07 -36.95
C SER A 354 -10.02 -30.22 -36.70
N GLU A 355 -9.58 -31.23 -35.96
CA GLU A 355 -10.41 -32.37 -35.55
C GLU A 355 -11.62 -31.95 -34.71
N GLN A 356 -11.50 -30.87 -33.94
CA GLN A 356 -12.61 -30.31 -33.17
C GLN A 356 -13.55 -29.45 -34.04
N ALA A 357 -13.11 -29.03 -35.23
CA ALA A 357 -13.83 -28.14 -36.15
C ALA A 357 -14.40 -26.87 -35.47
N ARG A 358 -13.69 -26.37 -34.45
CA ARG A 358 -14.12 -25.20 -33.67
C ARG A 358 -13.64 -23.94 -34.35
N ASN A 359 -14.59 -23.11 -34.78
CA ASN A 359 -14.26 -21.85 -35.42
C ASN A 359 -13.53 -20.93 -34.43
N VAL A 360 -12.42 -20.34 -34.87
CA VAL A 360 -11.64 -19.37 -34.12
C VAL A 360 -11.59 -18.10 -34.95
N GLU A 361 -12.04 -17.00 -34.38
CA GLU A 361 -12.09 -15.73 -35.09
C GLU A 361 -11.62 -14.61 -34.17
N TYR A 362 -11.01 -13.58 -34.74
CA TYR A 362 -10.86 -12.32 -34.02
C TYR A 362 -11.42 -11.18 -34.87
N ILE A 363 -11.92 -10.16 -34.18
CA ILE A 363 -12.33 -8.90 -34.79
C ILE A 363 -11.42 -7.81 -34.23
N PHE A 364 -10.70 -7.14 -35.12
CA PHE A 364 -10.09 -5.85 -34.82
C PHE A 364 -11.05 -4.77 -35.32
N ARG A 365 -11.54 -3.92 -34.42
CA ARG A 365 -12.42 -2.81 -34.79
C ARG A 365 -12.04 -1.52 -34.09
N GLY A 366 -12.10 -0.42 -34.82
CA GLY A 366 -12.20 0.90 -34.20
C GLY A 366 -13.54 1.06 -33.46
N ASN A 367 -13.59 1.85 -32.39
CA ASN A 367 -14.84 2.29 -31.77
C ASN A 367 -15.84 2.81 -32.81
N ARG A 368 -17.15 2.58 -32.61
CA ARG A 368 -18.24 2.91 -33.55
C ARG A 368 -18.25 4.38 -34.01
N ASP A 369 -17.67 5.29 -33.22
CA ASP A 369 -17.54 6.71 -33.57
C ASP A 369 -16.58 6.97 -34.74
N LEU A 370 -15.70 6.02 -35.07
CA LEU A 370 -14.73 6.16 -36.16
C LEU A 370 -15.36 6.14 -37.57
N THR A 371 -16.62 5.69 -37.72
CA THR A 371 -17.29 5.69 -39.03
C THR A 371 -17.57 7.09 -39.58
N ALA A 372 -17.45 8.13 -38.75
CA ALA A 372 -17.55 9.54 -39.15
C ALA A 372 -16.20 10.28 -39.06
N ASP A 373 -15.12 9.59 -38.64
CA ASP A 373 -13.90 10.23 -38.15
C ASP A 373 -12.76 10.09 -39.17
N THR A 374 -12.30 11.21 -39.73
CA THR A 374 -11.32 11.28 -40.83
C THR A 374 -9.86 11.11 -40.41
N ASP A 375 -9.62 10.81 -39.14
CA ASP A 375 -8.28 10.93 -38.53
C ASP A 375 -7.42 9.69 -38.76
N LEU A 376 -8.04 8.50 -38.86
CA LEU A 376 -7.35 7.21 -38.95
C LEU A 376 -7.96 6.31 -40.04
N THR A 377 -7.12 5.63 -40.81
CA THR A 377 -7.54 4.59 -41.77
C THR A 377 -6.69 3.33 -41.65
N VAL A 378 -7.22 2.20 -42.10
CA VAL A 378 -6.48 0.94 -42.17
C VAL A 378 -5.88 0.79 -43.57
N THR A 379 -4.66 0.28 -43.71
CA THR A 379 -3.99 0.14 -45.03
C THR A 379 -4.74 -0.77 -46.02
N ASP A 380 -5.57 -1.70 -45.53
CA ASP A 380 -6.30 -2.70 -46.33
C ASP A 380 -7.74 -2.28 -46.70
N GLY A 381 -8.18 -1.04 -46.38
CA GLY A 381 -9.51 -0.54 -46.74
C GLY A 381 -10.06 0.54 -45.82
N THR A 382 -11.26 1.07 -46.14
CA THR A 382 -11.90 2.15 -45.37
C THR A 382 -12.62 1.69 -44.10
N ASN A 383 -12.92 0.39 -43.99
CA ASN A 383 -13.64 -0.14 -42.83
C ASN A 383 -12.65 -0.61 -41.77
N LEU A 384 -12.67 0.07 -40.62
CA LEU A 384 -11.86 -0.25 -39.45
C LEU A 384 -12.26 -1.57 -38.77
N GLU A 385 -13.31 -2.25 -39.22
CA GLU A 385 -13.76 -3.55 -38.72
C GLU A 385 -13.30 -4.67 -39.67
N ARG A 386 -12.37 -5.50 -39.19
CA ARG A 386 -11.89 -6.69 -39.90
C ARG A 386 -12.06 -7.92 -39.02
N MET A 387 -12.88 -8.84 -39.50
CA MET A 387 -13.00 -10.19 -38.96
C MET A 387 -11.99 -11.09 -39.68
N VAL A 388 -11.19 -11.83 -38.92
CA VAL A 388 -10.23 -12.79 -39.44
C VAL A 388 -10.51 -14.15 -38.82
N GLU A 389 -10.74 -15.14 -39.70
CA GLU A 389 -10.91 -16.54 -39.34
C GLU A 389 -9.54 -17.22 -39.27
N ILE A 390 -9.34 -18.06 -38.26
CA ILE A 390 -8.14 -18.88 -38.09
C ILE A 390 -8.49 -20.32 -38.44
N ASP A 391 -8.12 -20.73 -39.65
CA ASP A 391 -8.51 -22.04 -40.21
C ASP A 391 -8.02 -23.23 -39.38
N TYR A 392 -6.81 -23.14 -38.82
CA TYR A 392 -6.16 -24.21 -38.08
C TYR A 392 -5.13 -23.62 -37.12
N LEU A 393 -5.06 -24.12 -35.89
CA LEU A 393 -4.06 -23.74 -34.88
C LEU A 393 -3.67 -25.00 -34.12
N ALA A 394 -2.42 -25.44 -34.25
CA ALA A 394 -1.96 -26.70 -33.63
C ALA A 394 -1.95 -26.61 -32.08
N PRO A 395 -1.91 -27.74 -31.35
CA PRO A 395 -1.76 -27.71 -29.89
C PRO A 395 -0.51 -26.92 -29.49
N GLY A 396 -0.66 -25.96 -28.56
CA GLY A 396 0.44 -25.10 -28.12
C GLY A 396 0.93 -24.07 -29.14
N ASP A 397 0.33 -23.99 -30.34
CA ASP A 397 0.77 -23.07 -31.40
C ASP A 397 0.46 -21.62 -31.03
N THR A 398 1.35 -20.72 -31.47
CA THR A 398 1.25 -19.27 -31.25
C THR A 398 1.33 -18.58 -32.59
N ARG A 399 0.37 -17.71 -32.91
CA ARG A 399 0.38 -16.93 -34.14
C ARG A 399 0.37 -15.45 -33.88
N THR A 400 1.28 -14.75 -34.54
CA THR A 400 1.40 -13.30 -34.50
C THR A 400 0.60 -12.69 -35.64
N TYR A 401 -0.22 -11.71 -35.31
CA TYR A 401 -1.00 -10.93 -36.26
C TYR A 401 -0.56 -9.48 -36.15
N THR A 402 -0.53 -8.79 -37.28
CA THR A 402 -0.16 -7.37 -37.36
C THR A 402 -1.23 -6.62 -38.16
N GLN A 403 -1.65 -5.48 -37.64
CA GLN A 403 -2.52 -4.55 -38.32
C GLN A 403 -1.86 -3.17 -38.39
N GLU A 404 -1.66 -2.69 -39.61
CA GLU A 404 -1.19 -1.33 -39.84
C GLU A 404 -2.37 -0.35 -39.86
N VAL A 405 -2.17 0.79 -39.19
CA VAL A 405 -3.11 1.92 -39.14
C VAL A 405 -2.37 3.18 -39.58
N VAL A 406 -2.96 3.92 -40.51
CA VAL A 406 -2.45 5.18 -41.05
C VAL A 406 -3.13 6.35 -40.33
N VAL A 407 -2.32 7.27 -39.83
CA VAL A 407 -2.77 8.53 -39.22
C VAL A 407 -2.77 9.62 -40.28
N HIS A 408 -3.92 10.22 -40.57
CA HIS A 408 -4.03 11.28 -41.57
C HIS A 408 -3.28 12.54 -41.13
N SER A 409 -2.84 13.34 -42.10
CA SER A 409 -2.19 14.64 -41.83
C SER A 409 -3.16 15.68 -41.23
N SER A 410 -4.47 15.55 -41.50
CA SER A 410 -5.53 16.39 -40.94
C SER A 410 -5.97 15.96 -39.54
N ALA A 411 -5.36 14.88 -39.00
CA ALA A 411 -5.82 14.29 -37.76
C ALA A 411 -5.64 15.24 -36.58
N GLU A 412 -6.66 15.32 -35.74
CA GLU A 412 -6.66 16.26 -34.64
C GLU A 412 -5.72 15.83 -33.51
N THR A 413 -4.78 16.71 -33.14
CA THR A 413 -3.83 16.43 -32.06
C THR A 413 -4.49 16.37 -30.67
N TYR A 414 -3.95 15.49 -29.83
CA TYR A 414 -4.37 15.13 -28.47
C TYR A 414 -5.76 14.49 -28.37
N LYS A 415 -6.30 14.03 -29.49
CA LYS A 415 -7.51 13.22 -29.55
C LYS A 415 -7.17 11.74 -29.30
N HIS A 416 -8.06 11.06 -28.59
CA HIS A 416 -7.95 9.64 -28.28
C HIS A 416 -8.86 8.81 -29.18
N HIS A 417 -8.33 7.72 -29.70
CA HIS A 417 -9.06 6.71 -30.43
C HIS A 417 -8.95 5.37 -29.69
N ASN A 418 -10.08 4.70 -29.54
CA ASN A 418 -10.16 3.39 -28.91
C ASN A 418 -10.38 2.32 -29.97
N PHE A 419 -9.71 1.19 -29.82
CA PHE A 419 -9.87 -0.01 -30.64
C PHE A 419 -10.23 -1.18 -29.75
N ASP A 420 -11.11 -2.05 -30.23
CA ASP A 420 -11.41 -3.32 -29.61
C ASP A 420 -10.75 -4.44 -30.43
N LEU A 421 -10.02 -5.30 -29.75
CA LEU A 421 -9.61 -6.62 -30.24
C LEU A 421 -10.46 -7.67 -29.54
N VAL A 422 -11.45 -8.21 -30.26
CA VAL A 422 -12.39 -9.20 -29.72
C VAL A 422 -12.02 -10.58 -30.24
N LEU A 423 -11.70 -11.51 -29.35
CA LEU A 423 -11.44 -12.91 -29.67
C LEU A 423 -12.71 -13.73 -29.47
N TYR A 424 -13.05 -14.55 -30.46
CA TYR A 424 -14.19 -15.46 -30.47
C TYR A 424 -13.73 -16.90 -30.57
N LEU A 425 -14.49 -17.78 -29.92
CA LEU A 425 -14.34 -19.22 -30.02
C LEU A 425 -15.71 -19.87 -30.22
N GLY A 426 -15.80 -20.78 -31.19
CA GLY A 426 -16.99 -21.60 -31.40
C GLY A 426 -17.25 -22.52 -30.21
N ARG A 427 -18.51 -22.65 -29.80
CA ARG A 427 -18.92 -23.63 -28.79
C ARG A 427 -18.70 -25.05 -29.32
N PRO A 428 -18.31 -26.02 -28.47
CA PRO A 428 -18.24 -27.41 -28.87
C PRO A 428 -19.57 -27.87 -29.47
N ARG A 429 -19.52 -28.52 -30.65
CA ARG A 429 -20.69 -29.09 -31.35
C ARG A 429 -21.82 -28.10 -31.64
N SER A 430 -21.52 -26.80 -31.71
CA SER A 430 -22.51 -25.74 -31.97
C SER A 430 -21.95 -24.71 -32.94
N THR A 431 -22.83 -24.07 -33.71
CA THR A 431 -22.47 -22.95 -34.61
C THR A 431 -22.42 -21.62 -33.86
N GLN A 432 -22.79 -21.60 -32.57
CA GLN A 432 -22.69 -20.42 -31.73
C GLN A 432 -21.24 -20.15 -31.36
N ARG A 433 -20.87 -18.88 -31.30
CA ARG A 433 -19.56 -18.41 -30.85
C ARG A 433 -19.70 -17.59 -29.57
N ASP A 434 -18.75 -17.75 -28.67
CA ASP A 434 -18.64 -16.95 -27.46
C ASP A 434 -17.49 -15.96 -27.60
N VAL A 435 -17.67 -14.79 -26.98
CA VAL A 435 -16.56 -13.86 -26.77
C VAL A 435 -15.72 -14.44 -25.64
N VAL A 436 -14.44 -14.71 -25.92
CA VAL A 436 -13.52 -15.29 -24.93
C VAL A 436 -12.60 -14.25 -24.31
N GLN A 437 -12.32 -13.17 -25.02
CA GLN A 437 -11.47 -12.07 -24.54
C GLN A 437 -11.73 -10.79 -25.34
N VAL A 438 -11.73 -9.64 -24.67
CA VAL A 438 -11.79 -8.30 -25.28
C VAL A 438 -10.59 -7.48 -24.83
N GLY A 439 -9.68 -7.15 -25.75
CA GLY A 439 -8.61 -6.18 -25.54
C GLY A 439 -9.06 -4.78 -25.94
N ASN A 440 -8.92 -3.79 -25.06
CA ASN A 440 -9.15 -2.38 -25.40
C ASN A 440 -7.81 -1.67 -25.59
N LEU A 441 -7.60 -1.09 -26.77
CA LEU A 441 -6.38 -0.41 -27.15
C LEU A 441 -6.69 1.07 -27.30
N LYS A 442 -5.99 1.91 -26.56
CA LYS A 442 -6.15 3.36 -26.62
C LYS A 442 -4.93 3.97 -27.28
N VAL A 443 -5.17 4.81 -28.28
CA VAL A 443 -4.14 5.56 -29.01
C VAL A 443 -4.47 7.03 -28.96
N GLN A 444 -3.47 7.84 -28.64
CA GLN A 444 -3.55 9.30 -28.69
C GLN A 444 -2.79 9.82 -29.91
N ILE A 445 -3.39 10.72 -30.67
CA ILE A 445 -2.67 11.47 -31.70
C ILE A 445 -1.89 12.57 -30.99
N ALA A 446 -0.57 12.65 -31.13
CA ALA A 446 0.29 13.62 -30.46
C ALA A 446 0.74 14.73 -31.41
N SER A 447 1.19 15.86 -30.87
CA SER A 447 1.87 16.89 -31.67
C SER A 447 3.38 16.64 -31.69
N PRO A 448 4.09 16.89 -32.81
CA PRO A 448 5.54 16.80 -32.84
C PRO A 448 6.18 17.87 -31.95
N PHE A 449 7.27 17.51 -31.27
CA PHE A 449 8.07 18.47 -30.53
C PHE A 449 8.82 19.40 -31.49
N VAL A 450 8.69 20.71 -31.27
CA VAL A 450 9.44 21.76 -31.95
C VAL A 450 10.08 22.63 -30.88
N TYR A 451 11.41 22.60 -30.79
CA TYR A 451 12.14 23.40 -29.80
C TYR A 451 12.14 24.88 -30.18
N GLN A 452 11.69 25.75 -29.27
CA GLN A 452 11.82 27.19 -29.42
C GLN A 452 12.76 27.74 -28.35
N PRO A 453 13.91 28.35 -28.72
CA PRO A 453 14.86 28.91 -27.75
C PRO A 453 14.23 29.95 -26.81
N THR A 454 13.23 30.69 -27.32
CA THR A 454 12.45 31.69 -26.61
C THR A 454 11.33 31.12 -25.73
N ALA A 455 11.04 29.81 -25.83
CA ALA A 455 10.07 29.18 -24.95
C ALA A 455 10.54 29.29 -23.49
N THR A 456 9.59 29.57 -22.62
CA THR A 456 9.82 29.87 -21.20
C THR A 456 9.33 28.73 -20.32
N PHE A 457 8.51 27.85 -20.92
CA PHE A 457 8.00 26.64 -20.34
C PHE A 457 8.28 25.45 -21.25
N LEU A 458 8.49 24.30 -20.61
CA LEU A 458 8.24 23.00 -21.21
C LEU A 458 7.01 22.38 -20.56
N LEU A 459 5.98 22.10 -21.35
CA LEU A 459 4.81 21.32 -20.95
C LEU A 459 5.07 19.85 -21.29
N VAL A 460 5.15 19.00 -20.26
CA VAL A 460 5.34 17.56 -20.41
C VAL A 460 4.01 16.85 -20.26
N VAL A 461 3.68 16.04 -21.26
CA VAL A 461 2.39 15.35 -21.42
C VAL A 461 2.62 13.87 -21.74
N ASN A 462 1.58 13.07 -21.69
CA ASN A 462 1.62 11.63 -21.99
C ASN A 462 0.38 11.18 -22.79
N CYS A 463 0.29 9.88 -23.08
CA CYS A 463 -0.81 9.27 -23.81
C CYS A 463 -2.17 9.37 -23.10
N GLU A 464 -2.21 9.65 -21.81
CA GLU A 464 -3.45 9.86 -21.05
C GLU A 464 -3.87 11.33 -21.00
N THR A 465 -2.99 12.26 -21.38
CA THR A 465 -3.30 13.69 -21.39
C THR A 465 -4.43 14.00 -22.40
N THR A 466 -5.50 14.62 -21.95
CA THR A 466 -6.63 14.96 -22.82
C THR A 466 -6.38 16.26 -23.59
N LYS A 467 -6.95 16.38 -24.78
CA LYS A 467 -6.97 17.63 -25.55
C LYS A 467 -7.41 18.82 -24.72
N GLN A 468 -8.41 18.62 -23.87
CA GLN A 468 -8.95 19.68 -23.04
C GLN A 468 -7.92 20.21 -22.02
N GLN A 469 -7.12 19.33 -21.42
CA GLN A 469 -6.02 19.74 -20.53
C GLN A 469 -4.98 20.58 -21.29
N ILE A 470 -4.63 20.19 -22.52
CA ILE A 470 -3.73 20.97 -23.38
C ILE A 470 -4.31 22.36 -23.68
N VAL A 471 -5.58 22.43 -24.06
CA VAL A 471 -6.27 23.70 -24.34
C VAL A 471 -6.26 24.61 -23.10
N SER A 472 -6.53 24.06 -21.91
CA SER A 472 -6.47 24.83 -20.67
C SER A 472 -5.07 25.36 -20.37
N GLN A 473 -4.01 24.57 -20.57
CA GLN A 473 -2.63 25.07 -20.40
C GLN A 473 -2.26 26.10 -21.48
N HIS A 474 -2.71 25.90 -22.73
CA HIS A 474 -2.49 26.85 -23.82
C HIS A 474 -3.11 28.21 -23.51
N GLN A 475 -4.38 28.24 -23.09
CA GLN A 475 -5.07 29.48 -22.69
C GLN A 475 -4.34 30.18 -21.54
N LEU A 476 -3.84 29.41 -20.59
CA LEU A 476 -3.07 29.93 -19.45
C LEU A 476 -1.75 30.56 -19.90
N PHE A 477 -0.94 29.86 -20.70
CA PHE A 477 0.32 30.40 -21.20
C PHE A 477 0.10 31.61 -22.14
N ALA A 478 -0.97 31.58 -22.95
CA ALA A 478 -1.37 32.73 -23.77
C ALA A 478 -1.72 33.95 -22.91
N SER A 479 -2.44 33.77 -21.79
CA SER A 479 -2.76 34.87 -20.86
C SER A 479 -1.52 35.48 -20.16
N LEU A 480 -0.43 34.70 -20.07
CA LEU A 480 0.86 35.17 -19.58
C LEU A 480 1.72 35.82 -20.67
N ASN A 481 1.26 35.80 -21.93
CA ASN A 481 2.01 36.21 -23.12
C ASN A 481 3.39 35.54 -23.20
N VAL A 482 3.45 34.23 -22.92
CA VAL A 482 4.68 33.44 -22.98
C VAL A 482 4.60 32.34 -24.03
N ILE A 483 5.77 31.99 -24.55
CA ILE A 483 5.93 30.86 -25.47
C ILE A 483 6.24 29.61 -24.64
N TYR A 484 5.67 28.47 -25.02
CA TYR A 484 5.96 27.19 -24.40
C TYR A 484 6.13 26.11 -25.46
N ASP A 485 6.97 25.12 -25.14
CA ASP A 485 7.11 23.91 -25.95
C ASP A 485 6.32 22.76 -25.31
N THR A 486 5.90 21.77 -26.10
CA THR A 486 5.20 20.57 -25.59
C THR A 486 5.97 19.30 -25.91
N TRP A 487 6.20 18.46 -24.89
CA TRP A 487 6.90 17.18 -25.02
C TRP A 487 6.02 16.02 -24.55
N ASN A 488 5.73 15.08 -25.45
CA ASN A 488 4.96 13.89 -25.13
C ASN A 488 5.90 12.72 -24.78
N VAL A 489 5.97 12.34 -23.51
CA VAL A 489 6.86 11.25 -23.06
C VAL A 489 6.44 9.89 -23.59
N SER A 490 5.16 9.68 -23.86
CA SER A 490 4.65 8.41 -24.42
C SER A 490 4.98 8.25 -25.90
N LEU A 491 5.15 9.37 -26.62
CA LEU A 491 5.59 9.35 -28.02
C LEU A 491 7.09 9.05 -28.15
N TYR A 492 7.91 9.69 -27.30
CA TYR A 492 9.37 9.62 -27.41
C TYR A 492 10.04 8.58 -26.50
N GLY A 493 9.27 7.95 -25.61
CA GLY A 493 9.77 6.95 -24.68
C GLY A 493 10.71 7.48 -23.59
N GLY A 494 10.72 8.81 -23.38
CA GLY A 494 11.54 9.47 -22.37
C GLY A 494 11.84 10.92 -22.72
N TYR A 495 12.95 11.45 -22.18
CA TYR A 495 13.40 12.83 -22.41
C TYR A 495 14.58 12.93 -23.38
N THR A 496 14.99 11.80 -23.95
CA THR A 496 16.06 11.71 -24.93
C THR A 496 15.48 11.89 -26.31
N ARG A 497 15.97 12.88 -27.06
CA ARG A 497 15.49 13.13 -28.42
C ARG A 497 15.95 11.99 -29.35
N PRO A 498 15.04 11.38 -30.13
CA PRO A 498 15.42 10.26 -31.00
C PRO A 498 16.44 10.63 -32.08
N THR A 499 16.49 11.90 -32.48
CA THR A 499 17.31 12.36 -33.61
C THR A 499 18.80 12.47 -33.30
N ASP A 500 19.16 12.89 -32.09
CA ASP A 500 20.55 13.19 -31.69
C ASP A 500 20.95 12.59 -30.34
N GLY A 501 20.04 11.92 -29.64
CA GLY A 501 20.30 11.34 -28.32
C GLY A 501 20.45 12.39 -27.20
N ALA A 502 20.21 13.68 -27.48
CA ALA A 502 20.33 14.73 -26.47
C ALA A 502 19.14 14.72 -25.51
N ASN A 503 19.39 14.96 -24.22
CA ASN A 503 18.30 15.14 -23.26
C ASN A 503 17.69 16.53 -23.43
N ILE A 504 16.40 16.58 -23.77
CA ILE A 504 15.70 17.83 -24.06
C ILE A 504 15.53 18.73 -22.85
N LEU A 505 15.57 18.20 -21.63
CA LEU A 505 15.43 18.99 -20.41
C LEU A 505 16.59 19.98 -20.22
N ASN A 506 17.78 19.68 -20.74
CA ASN A 506 18.94 20.58 -20.67
C ASN A 506 18.67 21.94 -21.37
N ASN A 507 17.77 21.97 -22.34
CA ASN A 507 17.37 23.20 -23.05
C ASN A 507 16.49 24.14 -22.20
N TYR A 508 16.08 23.70 -21.01
CA TYR A 508 15.17 24.40 -20.11
C TYR A 508 15.80 24.76 -18.77
N PHE A 509 17.13 24.82 -18.67
CA PHE A 509 17.81 25.40 -17.52
C PHE A 509 17.35 26.86 -17.28
N GLY A 510 16.93 27.14 -16.04
CA GLY A 510 16.44 28.46 -15.66
C GLY A 510 15.04 28.79 -16.19
N LYS A 511 14.28 27.79 -16.66
CA LYS A 511 12.93 27.94 -17.21
C LYS A 511 11.88 27.23 -16.34
N GLY A 512 10.60 27.32 -16.71
CA GLY A 512 9.55 26.54 -16.05
C GLY A 512 9.40 25.14 -16.65
N LEU A 513 9.28 24.11 -15.83
CA LEU A 513 8.94 22.76 -16.25
C LEU A 513 7.60 22.35 -15.65
N VAL A 514 6.61 22.08 -16.50
CA VAL A 514 5.25 21.74 -16.10
C VAL A 514 4.95 20.32 -16.52
N LEU A 515 4.76 19.40 -15.57
CA LEU A 515 4.45 18.01 -15.82
C LEU A 515 3.01 17.71 -15.44
N LEU A 516 2.27 17.13 -16.39
CA LEU A 516 0.97 16.55 -16.11
C LEU A 516 1.17 15.14 -15.52
N GLY A 517 0.66 14.94 -14.30
CA GLY A 517 0.94 13.84 -13.38
C GLY A 517 0.02 12.63 -13.52
N GLU A 518 -0.53 12.42 -14.71
CA GLU A 518 -1.36 11.28 -15.06
C GLU A 518 -0.48 10.03 -15.15
N ASP A 519 -0.90 8.97 -14.48
CA ASP A 519 -0.31 7.66 -14.66
C ASP A 519 -0.68 7.12 -16.05
N PHE A 520 0.29 6.54 -16.72
CA PHE A 520 0.09 5.89 -18.01
C PHE A 520 0.79 4.53 -18.05
N ASP A 521 0.28 3.65 -18.90
CA ASP A 521 0.91 2.36 -19.17
C ASP A 521 2.20 2.57 -19.97
N PHE A 522 3.34 2.29 -19.33
CA PHE A 522 4.65 2.50 -19.94
C PHE A 522 5.02 1.30 -20.80
N PHE A 523 4.70 1.39 -22.09
CA PHE A 523 5.00 0.36 -23.10
C PHE A 523 4.50 -1.05 -22.76
N GLN A 524 3.36 -1.15 -22.06
CA GLN A 524 2.73 -2.43 -21.69
C GLN A 524 3.66 -3.35 -20.88
N GLN A 525 4.67 -2.79 -20.19
CA GLN A 525 5.43 -3.49 -19.18
C GLN A 525 4.65 -3.44 -17.86
N ASP A 526 4.77 -4.48 -17.02
CA ASP A 526 4.02 -4.58 -15.75
C ASP A 526 4.25 -3.34 -14.84
N GLY A 527 3.38 -2.33 -14.95
CA GLY A 527 3.36 -1.16 -14.08
C GLY A 527 2.97 0.14 -14.79
N THR A 528 2.21 0.98 -14.08
CA THR A 528 1.96 2.36 -14.50
C THR A 528 3.14 3.25 -14.12
N ARG A 529 3.47 4.23 -14.96
CA ARG A 529 4.46 5.28 -14.66
C ARG A 529 3.83 6.65 -14.86
N ASN A 530 4.41 7.66 -14.23
CA ASN A 530 4.15 9.06 -14.57
C ASN A 530 5.38 9.68 -15.26
N ALA A 531 5.22 10.88 -15.81
CA ALA A 531 6.33 11.58 -16.46
C ALA A 531 7.49 11.89 -15.49
N ALA A 532 7.21 12.16 -14.21
CA ALA A 532 8.22 12.43 -13.19
C ALA A 532 9.14 11.22 -12.94
N ASP A 533 8.59 10.00 -12.96
CA ASP A 533 9.32 8.75 -12.76
C ASP A 533 10.40 8.53 -13.82
N MET A 534 10.25 9.19 -14.98
CA MET A 534 11.19 9.15 -16.09
C MET A 534 12.30 10.21 -15.99
N ILE A 535 12.23 11.15 -15.05
CA ILE A 535 13.31 12.10 -14.78
C ILE A 535 14.23 11.46 -13.73
N PRO A 536 15.49 11.13 -14.06
CA PRO A 536 16.45 10.71 -13.06
C PRO A 536 16.59 11.81 -11.98
N PRO A 537 16.59 11.49 -10.68
CA PRO A 537 16.76 12.49 -9.62
C PRO A 537 18.01 13.38 -9.81
N GLU A 538 19.05 12.86 -10.45
CA GLU A 538 20.28 13.56 -10.84
C GLU A 538 20.00 14.74 -11.76
N LEU A 539 19.19 14.47 -12.79
CA LEU A 539 18.79 15.46 -13.75
C LEU A 539 17.81 16.44 -13.13
N GLY A 540 16.85 15.96 -12.32
CA GLY A 540 15.95 16.81 -11.55
C GLY A 540 16.69 17.80 -10.64
N PHE A 541 17.71 17.33 -9.92
CA PHE A 541 18.57 18.18 -9.07
C PHE A 541 19.34 19.19 -9.91
N THR A 542 19.92 18.77 -11.03
CA THR A 542 20.68 19.63 -11.93
C THR A 542 19.80 20.75 -12.51
N LEU A 543 18.62 20.39 -13.04
CA LEU A 543 17.62 21.34 -13.54
C LEU A 543 17.26 22.36 -12.48
N ALA A 544 16.87 21.90 -11.30
CA ALA A 544 16.48 22.77 -10.21
C ALA A 544 17.65 23.68 -9.78
N ASN A 545 18.85 23.15 -9.62
CA ASN A 545 20.03 23.93 -9.24
C ASN A 545 20.40 25.01 -10.26
N HIS A 546 20.12 24.78 -11.55
CA HIS A 546 20.22 25.78 -12.62
C HIS A 546 19.02 26.75 -12.70
N GLY A 547 18.16 26.78 -11.68
CA GLY A 547 17.04 27.73 -11.58
C GLY A 547 15.77 27.28 -12.29
N THR A 548 15.68 26.02 -12.71
CA THR A 548 14.45 25.47 -13.30
C THR A 548 13.46 25.19 -12.18
N ASN A 549 12.26 25.75 -12.26
CA ASN A 549 11.20 25.43 -11.30
C ASN A 549 10.32 24.33 -11.88
N ILE A 550 10.06 23.29 -11.09
CA ILE A 550 9.36 22.09 -11.54
C ILE A 550 7.98 22.06 -10.87
N LEU A 551 6.93 21.98 -11.69
CA LEU A 551 5.55 21.89 -11.25
C LEU A 551 4.93 20.59 -11.74
N PHE A 552 4.39 19.81 -10.80
CA PHE A 552 3.55 18.64 -11.09
C PHE A 552 2.08 19.03 -10.93
N ILE A 553 1.26 18.74 -11.92
CA ILE A 553 -0.20 18.98 -11.88
C ILE A 553 -0.90 17.62 -11.95
N GLY A 554 -1.80 17.32 -11.02
CA GLY A 554 -2.59 16.09 -11.09
C GLY A 554 -2.63 15.36 -9.75
N LYS A 555 -2.75 14.03 -9.78
CA LYS A 555 -2.88 13.24 -8.56
C LYS A 555 -1.54 13.22 -7.79
N PRO A 556 -1.54 13.54 -6.48
CA PRO A 556 -0.35 13.38 -5.67
C PRO A 556 -0.04 11.88 -5.53
N LEU A 557 1.16 11.50 -5.95
CA LEU A 557 1.62 10.11 -5.89
C LEU A 557 2.77 9.99 -4.89
N GLN A 558 2.78 8.87 -4.15
CA GLN A 558 3.90 8.52 -3.27
C GLN A 558 5.23 8.44 -4.04
N SER A 559 5.19 8.12 -5.34
CA SER A 559 6.37 8.11 -6.20
C SER A 559 6.95 9.52 -6.41
N ILE A 560 6.11 10.54 -6.59
CA ILE A 560 6.54 11.94 -6.71
C ILE A 560 7.15 12.43 -5.40
N ASP A 561 6.57 12.08 -4.25
CA ASP A 561 7.16 12.41 -2.95
C ASP A 561 8.55 11.77 -2.78
N ALA A 562 8.69 10.49 -3.12
CA ALA A 562 9.97 9.79 -3.08
C ALA A 562 10.99 10.39 -4.04
N TRP A 563 10.57 10.74 -5.25
CA TRP A 563 11.38 11.42 -6.26
C TRP A 563 11.81 12.80 -5.79
N ALA A 564 10.89 13.62 -5.29
CA ALA A 564 11.17 14.97 -4.81
C ALA A 564 12.10 14.96 -3.58
N LYS A 565 11.98 13.97 -2.67
CA LYS A 565 12.96 13.72 -1.61
C LYS A 565 14.34 13.41 -2.18
N ALA A 566 14.42 12.56 -3.20
CA ALA A 566 15.68 12.16 -3.83
C ALA A 566 16.33 13.33 -4.59
N VAL A 567 15.55 14.17 -5.25
CA VAL A 567 16.01 15.41 -5.90
C VAL A 567 16.47 16.42 -4.86
N THR A 568 15.72 16.58 -3.76
CA THR A 568 16.06 17.53 -2.70
C THR A 568 17.33 17.10 -1.97
N PHE A 569 17.47 15.82 -1.63
CA PHE A 569 18.61 15.23 -0.94
C PHE A 569 19.33 14.22 -1.85
N PRO A 570 20.10 14.72 -2.84
CA PRO A 570 20.75 13.88 -3.83
C PRO A 570 21.77 12.93 -3.20
N GLN A 571 21.58 11.63 -3.45
CA GLN A 571 22.49 10.58 -2.97
C GLN A 571 23.64 10.28 -3.94
N PHE A 572 23.60 10.90 -5.12
CA PHE A 572 24.55 10.80 -6.21
C PHE A 572 25.56 11.95 -6.20
N GLY A 573 26.60 11.85 -7.04
CA GLY A 573 27.69 12.84 -7.15
C GLY A 573 29.03 12.33 -6.61
N ALA A 574 30.09 13.11 -6.84
CA ALA A 574 31.45 12.78 -6.41
C ALA A 574 31.53 12.47 -4.91
N ASP A 575 32.51 11.64 -4.56
CA ASP A 575 32.75 11.27 -3.17
C ASP A 575 32.95 12.54 -2.34
N PRO A 576 32.11 12.72 -1.31
CA PRO A 576 32.14 13.93 -0.50
C PRO A 576 33.42 13.94 0.35
N VAL A 577 33.94 15.13 0.64
CA VAL A 577 35.26 15.26 1.27
C VAL A 577 35.13 15.69 2.75
N PRO A 578 35.83 15.03 3.70
CA PRO A 578 35.48 15.04 5.14
C PRO A 578 36.07 16.13 6.09
N PHE A 579 35.51 17.32 6.29
CA PHE A 579 36.13 18.53 6.95
C PHE A 579 36.90 18.46 8.30
N LYS A 580 37.83 19.44 8.54
CA LYS A 580 38.80 19.53 9.68
C LYS A 580 38.30 20.01 11.02
N ASN A 581 37.58 21.11 10.96
CA ASN A 581 36.90 21.73 12.07
C ASN A 581 35.70 22.48 11.50
N LYS A 582 34.82 22.90 12.42
CA LYS A 582 33.60 23.62 12.08
C LYS A 582 33.82 24.89 11.24
N LYS A 583 34.91 25.62 11.44
CA LYS A 583 35.14 26.91 10.76
C LYS A 583 35.50 26.71 9.28
N GLU A 584 36.27 25.67 8.96
CA GLU A 584 36.67 25.36 7.59
C GLU A 584 35.48 24.95 6.71
N ILE A 585 34.45 24.33 7.28
CA ILE A 585 33.20 24.01 6.55
C ILE A 585 32.60 25.28 5.93
N VAL A 586 32.52 26.35 6.73
CA VAL A 586 31.89 27.61 6.31
C VAL A 586 32.75 28.33 5.26
N VAL A 587 34.08 28.31 5.42
CA VAL A 587 35.01 28.91 4.45
C VAL A 587 35.00 28.13 3.13
N GLY A 588 35.00 26.81 3.21
CA GLY A 588 34.92 25.91 2.06
C GLY A 588 33.67 26.11 1.22
N LEU A 589 32.50 26.06 1.87
CA LEU A 589 31.22 26.26 1.20
C LEU A 589 31.11 27.65 0.55
N ARG A 590 31.73 28.67 1.16
CA ARG A 590 31.83 30.01 0.55
C ARG A 590 32.77 30.03 -0.66
N ALA A 591 33.91 29.35 -0.58
CA ALA A 591 34.93 29.33 -1.64
C ALA A 591 34.50 28.53 -2.87
N ALA A 592 33.72 27.46 -2.68
CA ALA A 592 33.18 26.65 -3.78
C ALA A 592 32.11 27.37 -4.61
N GLY A 593 31.58 28.48 -4.11
CA GLY A 593 30.36 29.09 -4.59
C GLY A 593 29.19 28.18 -4.23
N LEU A 594 28.37 28.60 -3.27
CA LEU A 594 27.02 28.03 -3.13
C LEU A 594 26.38 28.04 -4.52
N HIS A 595 25.73 26.96 -4.92
CA HIS A 595 25.08 26.75 -6.23
C HIS A 595 25.92 26.13 -7.36
N ASN A 596 27.16 25.70 -7.11
CA ASN A 596 27.90 24.94 -8.13
C ASN A 596 27.51 23.44 -8.08
N PRO A 597 26.75 22.91 -9.05
CA PRO A 597 26.28 21.52 -9.02
C PRO A 597 27.49 20.59 -9.12
N GLY A 598 27.59 19.66 -8.17
CA GLY A 598 28.67 18.66 -8.17
C GLY A 598 29.99 19.10 -7.51
N ILE A 599 30.11 20.32 -6.97
CA ILE A 599 31.28 20.65 -6.15
C ILE A 599 31.08 20.13 -4.73
N SER A 600 31.50 18.87 -4.52
CA SER A 600 31.92 18.41 -3.21
C SER A 600 33.17 19.20 -2.80
N VAL A 601 33.03 20.13 -1.86
CA VAL A 601 34.17 20.97 -1.43
C VAL A 601 35.21 20.11 -0.68
N PRO A 602 36.49 20.10 -1.10
CA PRO A 602 37.51 19.22 -0.53
C PRO A 602 38.04 19.70 0.83
N ILE A 603 37.65 19.11 1.97
CA ILE A 603 38.20 19.50 3.30
C ILE A 603 38.26 18.26 4.24
N SER A 604 39.27 18.08 5.11
CA SER A 604 39.58 16.85 5.92
C SER A 604 39.78 17.08 7.46
N ALA A 605 39.26 16.28 8.45
CA ALA A 605 39.61 16.29 9.91
C ALA A 605 40.57 15.25 10.45
N SER A 606 41.78 15.71 10.77
CA SER A 606 42.65 15.10 11.76
C SER A 606 42.65 15.89 13.08
N ARG A 607 42.21 15.24 14.17
CA ARG A 607 42.46 15.57 15.59
C ARG A 607 41.62 16.70 16.22
N VAL A 608 40.40 16.39 16.64
CA VAL A 608 39.77 17.04 17.80
C VAL A 608 39.35 15.99 18.81
N SER A 609 40.21 15.77 19.80
CA SER A 609 39.96 15.17 21.13
C SER A 609 39.33 13.76 21.20
N ARG A 610 39.98 12.88 21.98
CA ARG A 610 39.48 11.60 22.52
C ARG A 610 38.24 11.76 23.43
N THR A 611 37.29 12.63 23.10
CA THR A 611 36.01 12.71 23.80
C THR A 611 35.02 11.79 23.10
N LYS A 612 34.59 10.74 23.82
CA LYS A 612 33.53 9.77 23.47
C LYS A 612 32.20 10.50 23.20
N GLY A 613 32.05 11.05 22.00
CA GLY A 613 30.77 11.56 21.49
C GLY A 613 30.35 10.74 20.28
N THR A 614 29.12 10.21 20.30
CA THR A 614 28.51 9.51 19.17
C THR A 614 28.48 10.42 17.92
N PHE A 615 28.57 9.83 16.72
CA PHE A 615 28.43 10.52 15.43
C PHE A 615 27.27 11.53 15.44
N GLU A 616 26.13 11.13 15.98
CA GLU A 616 24.92 11.95 16.18
C GLU A 616 25.22 13.31 16.85
N LYS A 617 25.98 13.32 17.96
CA LYS A 617 26.32 14.57 18.66
C LYS A 617 27.15 15.50 17.77
N ARG A 618 27.98 14.97 16.89
CA ARG A 618 28.79 15.74 15.93
C ARG A 618 27.95 16.20 14.73
N ALA A 619 27.10 15.33 14.20
CA ALA A 619 26.17 15.63 13.12
C ALA A 619 25.20 16.74 13.52
N THR A 620 24.56 16.65 14.70
CA THR A 620 23.65 17.69 15.24
C THR A 620 24.38 19.02 15.44
N LYS A 621 25.61 18.97 15.96
CA LYS A 621 26.46 20.16 16.12
C LYS A 621 26.88 20.80 14.80
N THR A 622 26.98 20.02 13.74
CA THR A 622 27.36 20.46 12.39
C THR A 622 26.14 21.01 11.66
N SER A 623 25.01 20.30 11.69
CA SER A 623 23.71 20.79 11.23
C SER A 623 23.39 22.15 11.83
N LYS A 624 23.47 22.30 13.17
CA LYS A 624 23.22 23.59 13.83
C LYS A 624 24.13 24.72 13.32
N LEU A 625 25.40 24.43 13.04
CA LEU A 625 26.33 25.42 12.49
C LEU A 625 25.97 25.81 11.05
N LEU A 626 25.65 24.83 10.22
CA LEU A 626 25.30 25.04 8.82
C LEU A 626 24.02 25.86 8.71
N LYS A 627 22.96 25.48 9.44
CA LYS A 627 21.72 26.25 9.57
C LYS A 627 21.95 27.70 10.00
N THR A 628 22.86 27.89 10.95
CA THR A 628 23.24 29.23 11.44
C THR A 628 23.86 30.10 10.34
N LYS A 629 24.76 29.52 9.54
CA LYS A 629 25.60 30.22 8.56
C LYS A 629 25.00 30.28 7.16
N PHE A 630 24.13 29.34 6.83
CA PHE A 630 23.52 29.13 5.52
C PHE A 630 22.04 28.73 5.71
N PRO A 631 21.18 29.63 6.23
CA PRO A 631 19.79 29.32 6.62
C PRO A 631 18.84 29.02 5.44
N LEU A 632 19.30 29.25 4.21
CA LEU A 632 18.51 29.00 2.99
C LEU A 632 19.10 27.85 2.16
N GLU A 633 20.13 27.18 2.68
CA GLU A 633 20.76 26.03 2.06
C GLU A 633 20.35 24.77 2.82
N ARG A 634 20.07 23.70 2.06
CA ARG A 634 19.85 22.39 2.66
C ARG A 634 21.16 21.62 2.67
N PHE A 635 21.34 20.78 3.69
CA PHE A 635 22.51 19.91 3.79
C PHE A 635 22.12 18.50 4.21
N GLN A 636 22.78 17.52 3.62
CA GLN A 636 22.75 16.14 4.04
C GLN A 636 24.02 15.84 4.84
N ILE A 637 23.86 15.22 6.01
CA ILE A 637 24.96 14.90 6.92
C ILE A 637 24.97 13.40 7.18
N TYR A 638 26.07 12.72 6.95
CA TYR A 638 26.15 11.26 7.09
C TYR A 638 27.56 10.82 7.53
N PRO A 639 27.72 9.60 8.08
CA PRO A 639 29.01 9.11 8.51
C PRO A 639 29.89 8.73 7.33
N GLY A 640 31.21 8.84 7.49
CA GLY A 640 32.17 8.33 6.52
C GLY A 640 32.09 6.81 6.38
N LEU A 641 32.08 6.31 5.14
CA LEU A 641 32.07 4.86 4.86
C LEU A 641 33.32 4.14 5.40
N GLN A 642 34.48 4.80 5.34
CA GLN A 642 35.76 4.23 5.80
C GLN A 642 36.06 4.51 7.28
N ASP A 643 35.51 5.59 7.85
CA ASP A 643 35.63 5.92 9.27
C ASP A 643 34.32 6.55 9.76
N PRO A 644 33.53 5.85 10.59
CA PRO A 644 32.25 6.38 11.10
C PRO A 644 32.43 7.58 12.04
N ASN A 645 33.65 7.90 12.45
CA ASN A 645 33.96 9.13 13.21
C ASN A 645 34.01 10.38 12.33
N ILE A 646 34.12 10.20 11.03
CA ILE A 646 34.09 11.27 10.04
C ILE A 646 32.63 11.65 9.79
N VAL A 647 32.38 12.96 9.82
CA VAL A 647 31.09 13.52 9.39
C VAL A 647 31.29 14.06 8.00
N ILE A 648 30.41 13.62 7.10
CA ILE A 648 30.34 14.10 5.74
C ILE A 648 29.18 15.09 5.64
N VAL A 649 29.38 16.19 4.90
CA VAL A 649 28.33 17.16 4.58
C VAL A 649 28.24 17.27 3.05
N ARG A 650 27.05 17.07 2.51
CA ARG A 650 26.72 17.32 1.10
C ARG A 650 25.72 18.44 1.01
N GLN A 651 25.95 19.39 0.10
CA GLN A 651 24.96 20.41 -0.22
C GLN A 651 23.78 19.76 -0.95
N SER A 652 22.59 20.05 -0.48
CA SER A 652 21.31 19.61 -1.03
C SER A 652 20.66 20.76 -1.79
N LEU A 653 19.49 20.53 -2.38
CA LEU A 653 18.81 21.55 -3.15
C LEU A 653 18.46 22.75 -2.24
N PRO A 654 18.85 23.99 -2.57
CA PRO A 654 18.56 25.15 -1.74
C PRO A 654 17.06 25.29 -1.45
N VAL A 655 16.74 25.92 -0.34
CA VAL A 655 15.36 26.09 0.12
C VAL A 655 14.55 27.01 -0.81
N ALA A 656 15.24 27.83 -1.61
CA ALA A 656 14.65 28.70 -2.62
C ALA A 656 14.17 27.94 -3.88
N ASN A 657 14.71 26.75 -4.16
CA ASN A 657 14.34 25.97 -5.33
C ASN A 657 12.94 25.38 -5.18
N ARG A 658 12.15 25.46 -6.25
CA ARG A 658 10.74 25.07 -6.21
C ARG A 658 10.50 23.75 -6.93
N LEU A 659 10.15 22.76 -6.13
CA LEU A 659 9.46 21.55 -6.56
C LEU A 659 8.04 21.66 -6.03
N MET A 660 7.08 21.91 -6.92
CA MET A 660 5.70 22.18 -6.55
C MET A 660 4.80 21.05 -7.04
N ILE A 661 3.81 20.69 -6.23
CA ILE A 661 2.75 19.77 -6.63
C ILE A 661 1.43 20.53 -6.49
N CYS A 662 0.66 20.60 -7.57
CA CYS A 662 -0.70 21.12 -7.57
C CYS A 662 -1.66 19.94 -7.62
N SER A 663 -2.04 19.47 -6.43
CA SER A 663 -3.06 18.43 -6.25
C SER A 663 -4.44 19.02 -6.52
N GLY A 664 -5.00 18.76 -7.69
CA GLY A 664 -6.34 19.19 -8.08
C GLY A 664 -6.85 18.36 -9.25
N PRO A 665 -8.18 18.16 -9.38
CA PRO A 665 -8.72 17.49 -10.55
C PRO A 665 -8.41 18.36 -11.77
N ALA A 666 -7.53 17.90 -12.64
CA ALA A 666 -7.29 18.52 -13.95
C ALA A 666 -8.53 18.49 -14.87
N GLN A 667 -9.69 18.06 -14.36
CA GLN A 667 -10.91 17.73 -15.08
C GLN A 667 -12.05 18.76 -14.94
N SER A 668 -12.02 19.74 -14.02
CA SER A 668 -13.09 20.75 -13.97
C SER A 668 -12.88 21.82 -15.04
N VAL A 669 -13.43 21.55 -16.22
CA VAL A 669 -13.25 22.22 -17.52
C VAL A 669 -13.51 23.73 -17.55
N ASN A 670 -14.32 24.27 -16.63
CA ASN A 670 -14.99 25.55 -16.89
C ASN A 670 -14.48 26.74 -16.06
N THR A 671 -13.57 26.54 -15.12
CA THR A 671 -13.00 27.63 -14.33
C THR A 671 -11.54 27.35 -14.08
N LEU A 672 -10.67 28.22 -14.59
CA LEU A 672 -9.25 28.23 -14.22
C LEU A 672 -9.18 28.41 -12.70
N ASP A 673 -8.88 27.33 -11.98
CA ASP A 673 -8.72 27.40 -10.52
C ASP A 673 -7.62 28.43 -10.21
N SER A 674 -7.93 29.41 -9.37
CA SER A 674 -6.99 30.43 -8.90
C SER A 674 -5.70 29.79 -8.35
N LEU A 675 -5.81 28.61 -7.72
CA LEU A 675 -4.64 27.86 -7.23
C LEU A 675 -3.79 27.33 -8.37
N HIS A 676 -4.41 26.78 -9.42
CA HIS A 676 -3.72 26.27 -10.60
C HIS A 676 -2.95 27.39 -11.33
N LEU A 677 -3.62 28.55 -11.52
CA LEU A 677 -2.99 29.75 -12.06
C LEU A 677 -1.78 30.19 -11.23
N ILE A 678 -1.94 30.30 -9.91
CA ILE A 678 -0.85 30.70 -9.02
C ILE A 678 0.29 29.68 -9.07
N ALA A 679 0.02 28.38 -9.15
CA ALA A 679 1.03 27.34 -9.21
C ALA A 679 1.85 27.41 -10.52
N VAL A 680 1.19 27.56 -11.67
CA VAL A 680 1.86 27.71 -12.98
C VAL A 680 2.65 29.01 -13.04
N VAL A 681 2.11 30.11 -12.53
CA VAL A 681 2.88 31.36 -12.42
C VAL A 681 4.08 31.19 -11.50
N SER A 682 3.90 30.48 -10.38
CA SER A 682 4.97 30.22 -9.40
C SER A 682 6.09 29.33 -9.92
N SER A 683 5.87 28.58 -11.01
CA SER A 683 6.90 27.80 -11.72
C SER A 683 7.69 28.63 -12.73
N LEU A 684 7.43 29.92 -12.86
CA LEU A 684 8.35 30.84 -13.50
C LEU A 684 9.40 31.36 -12.50
N PRO A 685 10.66 31.52 -12.93
CA PRO A 685 11.64 32.27 -12.17
C PRO A 685 11.10 33.65 -11.77
N ILE A 686 11.43 34.14 -10.57
CA ILE A 686 10.88 35.41 -10.06
C ILE A 686 11.22 36.59 -10.96
N ALA A 687 12.42 36.60 -11.55
CA ALA A 687 12.81 37.62 -12.50
C ALA A 687 11.88 37.66 -13.71
N MET A 688 11.56 36.49 -14.25
CA MET A 688 10.68 36.38 -15.41
C MET A 688 9.24 36.78 -15.08
N ARG A 689 8.74 36.40 -13.91
CA ARG A 689 7.45 36.90 -13.40
C ARG A 689 7.40 38.42 -13.36
N MET A 690 8.45 39.06 -12.88
CA MET A 690 8.49 40.53 -12.80
C MET A 690 8.55 41.17 -14.18
N GLN A 691 9.26 40.57 -15.13
CA GLN A 691 9.26 41.03 -16.53
C GLN A 691 7.85 40.95 -17.14
N ILE A 692 7.13 39.84 -16.93
CA ILE A 692 5.74 39.70 -17.40
C ILE A 692 4.84 40.73 -16.73
N LEU A 693 4.89 40.84 -15.40
CA LEU A 693 4.09 41.81 -14.64
C LEU A 693 4.36 43.25 -15.08
N PHE A 694 5.62 43.58 -15.37
CA PHE A 694 6.03 44.89 -15.85
C PHE A 694 5.50 45.16 -17.27
N ALA A 695 5.58 44.18 -18.16
CA ALA A 695 5.03 44.27 -19.51
C ALA A 695 3.51 44.47 -19.47
N MET A 696 2.80 43.74 -18.62
CA MET A 696 1.34 43.84 -18.44
C MET A 696 0.89 45.18 -17.85
N THR A 697 1.77 45.86 -17.10
CA THR A 697 1.49 47.16 -16.48
C THR A 697 2.05 48.34 -17.29
N ALA A 698 2.50 48.11 -18.52
CA ALA A 698 3.05 49.17 -19.35
C ALA A 698 1.97 50.17 -19.81
N PRO A 699 2.21 51.49 -19.64
CA PRO A 699 1.27 52.51 -20.10
C PRO A 699 1.13 52.42 -21.63
N GLY A 700 -0.11 52.21 -22.09
CA GLY A 700 -0.42 52.00 -23.52
C GLY A 700 -0.65 50.54 -23.94
N LEU A 701 -0.30 49.56 -23.10
CA LEU A 701 -0.67 48.16 -23.31
C LEU A 701 -2.05 47.81 -22.73
N VAL A 702 -2.81 48.82 -22.29
CA VAL A 702 -4.28 48.73 -22.14
C VAL A 702 -4.89 48.71 -23.54
N VAL A 703 -4.63 47.63 -24.28
CA VAL A 703 -5.47 47.21 -25.38
C VAL A 703 -6.55 46.34 -24.76
N MET A 704 -7.63 46.96 -24.31
CA MET A 704 -9.00 46.55 -24.65
C MET A 704 -9.89 47.77 -24.43
N LYS A 705 -10.56 48.20 -25.50
CA LYS A 705 -11.57 49.26 -25.46
C LYS A 705 -12.63 48.85 -24.43
N ALA A 706 -13.06 49.79 -23.58
CA ALA A 706 -14.22 49.64 -22.73
C ALA A 706 -15.43 49.23 -23.58
N GLY A 707 -15.75 47.93 -23.64
CA GLY A 707 -16.79 47.38 -24.52
C GLY A 707 -16.63 45.90 -24.86
N GLU A 708 -15.41 45.36 -24.87
CA GLU A 708 -15.19 43.91 -24.99
C GLU A 708 -15.12 43.29 -23.59
N THR A 709 -15.88 42.21 -23.36
CA THR A 709 -15.89 41.49 -22.09
C THR A 709 -14.50 40.93 -21.81
N SER A 710 -13.70 41.66 -21.04
CA SER A 710 -12.41 41.18 -20.54
C SER A 710 -12.62 39.81 -19.91
N SER A 711 -11.87 38.82 -20.36
CA SER A 711 -11.95 37.49 -19.77
C SER A 711 -11.56 37.61 -18.30
N VAL A 712 -12.27 36.91 -17.40
CA VAL A 712 -11.97 36.94 -15.95
C VAL A 712 -10.48 36.64 -15.68
N THR A 713 -9.85 35.87 -16.57
CA THR A 713 -8.42 35.56 -16.62
C THR A 713 -7.50 36.79 -16.72
N ASP A 714 -7.87 37.83 -17.47
CA ASP A 714 -7.00 39.00 -17.69
C ASP A 714 -6.78 39.82 -16.41
N LEU A 715 -7.76 39.82 -15.51
CA LEU A 715 -7.66 40.48 -14.19
C LEU A 715 -6.94 39.62 -13.15
N LEU A 716 -7.01 38.28 -13.28
CA LEU A 716 -6.45 37.35 -12.30
C LEU A 716 -4.94 37.14 -12.49
N VAL A 717 -4.43 37.19 -13.72
CA VAL A 717 -3.01 36.91 -14.01
C VAL A 717 -2.05 37.90 -13.32
N PRO A 718 -2.19 39.23 -13.43
CA PRO A 718 -1.31 40.17 -12.72
C PRO A 718 -1.36 39.99 -11.20
N GLN A 719 -2.55 39.70 -10.66
CA GLN A 719 -2.74 39.44 -9.24
C GLN A 719 -2.05 38.14 -8.81
N ALA A 720 -2.13 37.06 -9.60
CA ALA A 720 -1.44 35.81 -9.35
C ALA A 720 0.08 35.97 -9.40
N ILE A 721 0.61 36.74 -10.36
CA ILE A 721 2.04 37.06 -10.44
C ILE A 721 2.48 37.83 -9.20
N LYS A 722 1.76 38.89 -8.84
CA LYS A 722 2.02 39.69 -7.63
C LYS A 722 2.04 38.80 -6.37
N LEU A 723 1.02 37.98 -6.18
CA LEU A 723 0.90 37.11 -5.00
C LEU A 723 1.99 36.05 -4.95
N SER A 724 2.31 35.42 -6.08
CA SER A 724 3.38 34.43 -6.13
C SER A 724 4.75 35.03 -5.79
N ALA A 725 5.00 36.28 -6.18
CA ALA A 725 6.24 37.00 -5.89
C ALA A 725 6.30 37.44 -4.43
N ILE A 726 5.21 38.00 -3.89
CA ILE A 726 5.10 38.33 -2.47
C ILE A 726 5.37 37.08 -1.63
N HIS A 727 4.68 35.98 -1.91
CA HIS A 727 4.84 34.74 -1.16
C HIS A 727 6.28 34.22 -1.19
N GLU A 728 6.95 34.28 -2.34
CA GLU A 728 8.36 33.88 -2.44
C GLU A 728 9.27 34.71 -1.55
N LEU A 729 9.16 36.03 -1.65
CA LEU A 729 10.02 36.95 -0.93
C LEU A 729 9.76 36.90 0.57
N GLU A 730 8.50 36.81 0.99
CA GLU A 730 8.13 36.66 2.39
C GLU A 730 8.68 35.35 2.95
N LEU A 731 8.58 34.23 2.20
CA LEU A 731 9.08 32.92 2.61
C LEU A 731 10.61 32.88 2.70
N GLU A 732 11.32 33.43 1.71
CA GLU A 732 12.78 33.56 1.72
C GLU A 732 13.26 34.36 2.94
N ILE A 733 12.63 35.50 3.20
CA ILE A 733 12.97 36.37 4.34
C ILE A 733 12.61 35.71 5.67
N ALA A 734 11.43 35.10 5.78
CA ALA A 734 11.00 34.41 6.99
C ALA A 734 11.96 33.28 7.36
N ARG A 735 12.31 32.43 6.39
CA ARG A 735 13.28 31.33 6.57
C ARG A 735 14.65 31.84 6.96
N TYR A 736 15.14 32.90 6.31
CA TYR A 736 16.40 33.55 6.68
C TYR A 736 16.40 34.07 8.13
N LEU A 737 15.24 34.44 8.67
CA LEU A 737 15.09 34.98 10.03
C LEU A 737 14.79 33.92 11.10
N HIS A 738 14.14 32.80 10.75
CA HIS A 738 13.64 31.79 11.70
C HIS A 738 14.75 30.96 12.39
N GLU A 739 15.83 30.61 11.68
CA GLU A 739 16.83 29.63 12.17
C GLU A 739 18.11 30.24 12.80
N ALA A 740 18.14 31.54 13.04
CA ALA A 740 19.33 32.22 13.53
C ALA A 740 19.54 32.05 15.05
N PRO A 741 20.64 31.45 15.55
CA PRO A 741 20.93 31.48 16.97
C PRO A 741 21.23 32.91 17.41
N TRP A 742 20.67 33.32 18.54
CA TRP A 742 20.97 34.60 19.15
C TRP A 742 22.30 34.54 19.93
N PRO A 743 23.17 35.58 19.88
CA PRO A 743 23.15 36.73 18.97
C PRO A 743 23.88 36.42 17.64
N HIS A 744 23.28 36.74 16.48
CA HIS A 744 23.94 36.68 15.17
C HIS A 744 23.93 38.05 14.49
N ARG A 745 25.09 38.51 14.00
CA ARG A 745 25.21 39.67 13.10
C ARG A 745 25.19 39.19 11.65
N ILE A 746 24.57 39.94 10.74
CA ILE A 746 24.80 39.77 9.31
C ILE A 746 26.26 40.21 9.09
N GLU A 747 27.14 39.27 8.74
CA GLU A 747 28.60 39.51 8.74
C GLU A 747 28.98 40.59 7.72
N THR A 748 28.34 40.62 6.54
CA THR A 748 28.53 41.67 5.51
C THR A 748 27.30 41.79 4.58
N ALA A 749 27.17 42.92 3.84
CA ALA A 749 26.16 43.08 2.78
C ALA A 749 26.30 42.03 1.66
N ASN A 750 27.53 41.61 1.35
CA ASN A 750 27.79 40.54 0.38
C ASN A 750 27.21 39.20 0.81
N THR A 751 27.19 38.91 2.13
CA THR A 751 26.56 37.70 2.66
C THR A 751 25.04 37.73 2.49
N ALA A 752 24.40 38.89 2.65
CA ALA A 752 22.96 39.02 2.41
C ALA A 752 22.60 38.85 0.92
N ASN A 753 23.44 39.36 0.01
CA ASN A 753 23.25 39.17 -1.44
C ASN A 753 23.20 37.70 -1.84
N VAL A 754 24.07 36.87 -1.25
CA VAL A 754 24.18 35.45 -1.57
C VAL A 754 22.97 34.67 -1.04
N HIS A 755 22.43 35.07 0.11
CA HIS A 755 21.30 34.36 0.71
C HIS A 755 19.95 34.78 0.17
N LEU A 756 19.73 36.07 -0.11
CA LEU A 756 18.44 36.58 -0.57
C LEU A 756 18.35 36.61 -2.10
N LYS A 757 18.61 35.47 -2.74
CA LYS A 757 18.67 35.33 -4.19
C LYS A 757 17.38 35.82 -4.85
N SER A 758 16.21 35.38 -4.36
CA SER A 758 14.92 35.77 -4.95
C SER A 758 14.66 37.27 -4.80
N PHE A 759 15.00 37.87 -3.65
CA PHE A 759 14.92 39.33 -3.48
C PHE A 759 15.83 40.10 -4.43
N HIS A 760 17.04 39.61 -4.69
CA HIS A 760 17.96 40.24 -5.63
C HIS A 760 17.53 40.10 -7.08
N GLU A 761 17.07 38.92 -7.47
CA GLU A 761 16.48 38.67 -8.79
C GLU A 761 15.22 39.53 -8.98
N PHE A 762 14.38 39.65 -7.96
CA PHE A 762 13.23 40.54 -7.97
C PHE A 762 13.66 41.99 -8.25
N ILE A 763 14.63 42.54 -7.51
CA ILE A 763 15.09 43.93 -7.71
C ILE A 763 15.74 44.10 -9.09
N GLY A 764 16.54 43.13 -9.53
CA GLY A 764 17.28 43.19 -10.80
C GLY A 764 16.41 43.01 -12.04
N ALA A 765 15.26 42.36 -11.92
CA ALA A 765 14.36 42.09 -13.04
C ALA A 765 13.55 43.31 -13.51
N TRP A 766 13.49 44.37 -12.70
CA TRP A 766 12.85 45.61 -13.12
C TRP A 766 13.73 46.36 -14.10
N PRO A 767 13.21 46.77 -15.27
CA PRO A 767 13.97 47.57 -16.20
C PRO A 767 14.40 48.91 -15.58
N TRP A 768 15.38 49.55 -16.21
CA TRP A 768 15.96 50.81 -15.75
C TRP A 768 15.07 52.04 -16.06
N GLU A 769 13.88 51.82 -16.61
CA GLU A 769 12.94 52.88 -16.95
C GLU A 769 12.34 53.55 -15.70
N PRO A 770 11.98 54.85 -15.77
CA PRO A 770 11.23 55.52 -14.72
C PRO A 770 9.91 54.80 -14.40
N LEU A 771 9.58 54.71 -13.12
CA LEU A 771 8.32 54.12 -12.69
C LEU A 771 7.18 55.13 -12.82
N ASP A 772 6.13 54.77 -13.56
CA ASP A 772 4.86 55.51 -13.51
C ASP A 772 4.14 55.27 -12.18
N GLN A 773 3.00 55.95 -11.98
CA GLN A 773 2.27 55.90 -10.72
C GLN A 773 1.73 54.50 -10.41
N ASP A 774 1.26 53.76 -11.41
CA ASP A 774 0.64 52.44 -11.22
C ASP A 774 1.70 51.39 -10.87
N ARG A 775 2.82 51.40 -11.59
CA ARG A 775 4.00 50.56 -11.28
C ARG A 775 4.59 50.93 -9.92
N THR A 776 4.63 52.22 -9.59
CA THR A 776 5.06 52.68 -8.27
C THR A 776 4.14 52.10 -7.19
N ASN A 777 2.82 52.20 -7.35
CA ASN A 777 1.86 51.66 -6.37
C ASN A 777 2.01 50.14 -6.19
N LEU A 778 2.15 49.41 -7.29
CA LEU A 778 2.33 47.95 -7.29
C LEU A 778 3.61 47.53 -6.55
N ILE A 779 4.74 48.17 -6.87
CA ILE A 779 6.02 47.92 -6.22
C ILE A 779 5.93 48.24 -4.73
N MET A 780 5.28 49.35 -4.38
CA MET A 780 5.09 49.77 -3.00
C MET A 780 4.26 48.75 -2.21
N GLU A 781 3.24 48.17 -2.82
CA GLU A 781 2.46 47.07 -2.22
C GLU A 781 3.36 45.86 -1.94
N ILE A 782 4.12 45.39 -2.93
CA ILE A 782 5.03 44.25 -2.76
C ILE A 782 6.09 44.54 -1.68
N PHE A 783 6.72 45.71 -1.69
CA PHE A 783 7.72 46.08 -0.69
C PHE A 783 7.15 46.25 0.71
N ALA A 784 5.91 46.71 0.86
CA ALA A 784 5.25 46.75 2.16
C ALA A 784 5.11 45.34 2.76
N HIS A 785 4.76 44.35 1.93
CA HIS A 785 4.71 42.93 2.32
C HIS A 785 6.08 42.38 2.73
N VAL A 786 7.11 42.59 1.90
CA VAL A 786 8.50 42.20 2.17
C VAL A 786 9.00 42.77 3.50
N LEU A 787 8.78 44.06 3.76
CA LEU A 787 9.15 44.70 5.03
C LEU A 787 8.37 44.16 6.23
N ARG A 788 7.14 43.68 6.01
CA ARG A 788 6.29 43.09 7.05
C ARG A 788 6.75 41.69 7.45
N ALA A 789 7.21 40.86 6.50
CA ALA A 789 7.78 39.55 6.82
C ALA A 789 8.96 39.65 7.80
N VAL A 790 9.74 40.74 7.74
CA VAL A 790 10.81 41.03 8.69
C VAL A 790 10.29 41.27 10.12
N LYS A 791 9.05 41.75 10.26
CA LYS A 791 8.41 42.11 11.54
C LYS A 791 7.64 40.94 12.18
N LEU A 792 6.96 40.11 11.38
CA LEU A 792 6.03 39.06 11.85
C LEU A 792 6.67 37.76 12.35
N SER A 793 7.98 37.56 12.18
CA SER A 793 8.71 36.32 12.53
C SER A 793 8.91 36.06 14.03
N GLY A 794 7.90 36.33 14.87
CA GLY A 794 7.92 36.07 16.32
C GLY A 794 6.56 36.30 16.96
N PHE A 795 5.70 35.29 16.92
CA PHE A 795 4.50 35.25 17.75
C PHE A 795 4.88 34.78 19.16
N GLY A 796 4.69 35.67 20.13
CA GLY A 796 4.99 35.46 21.55
C GLY A 796 5.48 36.75 22.19
N GLU A 797 4.54 37.56 22.71
CA GLU A 797 4.84 38.76 23.49
C GLU A 797 5.57 38.40 24.79
N ILE A 798 6.90 38.40 24.76
CA ILE A 798 7.74 38.70 25.92
C ILE A 798 8.80 39.70 25.47
N VAL A 799 8.69 40.93 25.98
CA VAL A 799 9.61 42.04 25.72
C VAL A 799 10.94 41.78 26.42
N ILE A 800 11.81 41.02 25.76
CA ILE A 800 13.26 41.13 25.92
C ILE A 800 13.75 41.75 24.61
N ARG A 801 14.69 42.72 24.65
CA ARG A 801 15.21 43.41 23.46
C ARG A 801 15.96 42.43 22.53
N PHE A 802 15.21 41.68 21.74
CA PHE A 802 15.70 40.80 20.68
C PHE A 802 15.91 41.61 19.40
N GLY A 803 17.12 41.67 18.83
CA GLY A 803 17.22 41.99 17.39
C GLY A 803 18.45 42.77 16.91
N PHE A 804 19.59 42.10 16.74
CA PHE A 804 20.60 42.59 15.78
C PHE A 804 20.30 42.07 14.37
N ARG A 805 19.92 40.80 14.17
CA ARG A 805 19.67 40.24 12.82
C ARG A 805 18.41 40.79 12.14
N LYS A 806 17.27 40.87 12.83
CA LYS A 806 16.03 41.46 12.29
C LYS A 806 16.21 42.94 11.94
N THR A 807 16.82 43.70 12.85
CA THR A 807 17.13 45.13 12.63
C THR A 807 18.11 45.32 11.49
N ASN A 808 19.18 44.52 11.42
CA ASN A 808 20.14 44.59 10.32
C ASN A 808 19.51 44.17 8.99
N MET A 809 18.64 43.16 8.98
CA MET A 809 17.91 42.72 7.79
C MET A 809 16.93 43.80 7.33
N ARG A 810 16.17 44.39 8.26
CA ARG A 810 15.28 45.53 7.97
C ARG A 810 16.08 46.68 7.36
N ASN A 811 17.18 47.07 7.99
CA ASN A 811 18.04 48.15 7.49
C ASN A 811 18.60 47.81 6.11
N TYR A 812 19.06 46.57 5.92
CA TYR A 812 19.56 46.09 4.63
C TYR A 812 18.50 46.19 3.52
N ILE A 813 17.30 45.64 3.75
CA ILE A 813 16.19 45.72 2.81
C ILE A 813 15.85 47.19 2.55
N VAL A 814 15.63 48.00 3.59
CA VAL A 814 15.33 49.44 3.45
C VAL A 814 16.40 50.18 2.64
N THR A 815 17.69 49.88 2.85
CA THR A 815 18.78 50.46 2.04
C THR A 815 18.65 50.05 0.58
N LYS A 816 18.45 48.75 0.28
CA LYS A 816 18.28 48.28 -1.10
C LYS A 816 17.03 48.85 -1.77
N LEU A 817 15.93 48.99 -1.04
CA LEU A 817 14.71 49.64 -1.51
C LEU A 817 14.95 51.12 -1.79
N LYS A 818 15.69 51.81 -0.93
CA LYS A 818 16.08 53.20 -1.13
C LYS A 818 16.91 53.36 -2.39
N ASP A 819 17.96 52.56 -2.55
CA ASP A 819 18.82 52.59 -3.73
C ASP A 819 17.97 52.35 -5.00
N PHE A 820 17.11 51.33 -4.98
CA PHE A 820 16.22 51.00 -6.09
C PHE A 820 15.23 52.12 -6.46
N LEU A 821 14.51 52.67 -5.47
CA LEU A 821 13.48 53.69 -5.71
C LEU A 821 14.07 55.05 -6.07
N THR A 822 15.15 55.48 -5.41
CA THR A 822 15.81 56.76 -5.74
C THR A 822 16.45 56.77 -7.13
N ALA A 823 16.85 55.60 -7.64
CA ALA A 823 17.34 55.47 -9.00
C ALA A 823 16.24 55.58 -10.08
N ARG A 824 14.96 55.39 -9.72
CA ARG A 824 13.84 55.23 -10.68
C ARG A 824 12.70 56.23 -10.52
N THR A 825 12.65 56.98 -9.42
CA THR A 825 11.65 58.02 -9.21
C THR A 825 12.20 59.18 -8.36
N PRO A 826 11.92 60.46 -8.72
CA PRO A 826 12.35 61.62 -7.94
C PRO A 826 11.86 61.61 -6.48
N ASN A 827 10.71 60.99 -6.23
CA ASN A 827 10.09 60.90 -4.90
C ASN A 827 10.54 59.65 -4.12
N GLY A 828 11.54 58.91 -4.61
CA GLY A 828 11.93 57.61 -4.05
C GLY A 828 12.25 57.65 -2.55
N LEU A 829 12.90 58.72 -2.07
CA LEU A 829 13.20 58.86 -0.64
C LEU A 829 11.94 58.99 0.22
N GLU A 830 10.93 59.72 -0.27
CA GLU A 830 9.67 59.92 0.44
C GLU A 830 8.83 58.65 0.44
N LEU A 831 8.81 57.93 -0.68
CA LEU A 831 8.18 56.61 -0.79
C LEU A 831 8.77 55.60 0.20
N VAL A 832 10.10 55.56 0.37
CA VAL A 832 10.75 54.69 1.38
C VAL A 832 10.30 55.04 2.80
N LYS A 833 10.14 56.33 3.13
CA LYS A 833 9.60 56.75 4.43
C LYS A 833 8.16 56.27 4.60
N GLN A 834 7.33 56.46 3.57
CA GLN A 834 5.95 55.98 3.57
C GLN A 834 5.86 54.47 3.79
N LEU A 835 6.66 53.67 3.09
CA LEU A 835 6.75 52.21 3.30
C LEU A 835 7.13 51.84 4.72
N THR A 836 8.11 52.54 5.29
CA THR A 836 8.61 52.27 6.64
C THR A 836 7.54 52.56 7.70
N VAL A 837 6.70 53.58 7.46
CA VAL A 837 5.54 53.93 8.30
C VAL A 837 4.39 52.94 8.10
N GLN A 838 4.04 52.61 6.86
CA GLN A 838 2.96 51.66 6.53
C GLN A 838 3.22 50.25 7.08
N ALA A 839 4.45 49.74 6.98
CA ALA A 839 4.84 48.47 7.61
C ALA A 839 4.78 48.52 9.17
N GLY A 840 4.74 49.73 9.75
CA GLY A 840 4.53 49.99 11.16
C GLY A 840 3.11 49.68 11.65
N ASP A 841 2.10 49.82 10.79
CA ASP A 841 0.68 49.86 11.17
C ASP A 841 -0.03 48.51 10.91
N GLY A 842 0.04 47.60 11.88
CA GLY A 842 -0.32 46.18 11.68
C GLY A 842 -1.81 45.86 11.51
N LYS A 843 -2.74 46.76 11.87
CA LYS A 843 -4.18 46.47 11.98
C LYS A 843 -4.98 46.65 10.67
N ARG A 844 -4.52 47.52 9.76
CA ARG A 844 -5.28 47.87 8.53
C ARG A 844 -5.15 46.83 7.41
N PHE A 845 -4.08 46.03 7.44
CA PHE A 845 -3.66 45.17 6.33
C PHE A 845 -4.13 43.70 6.42
N VAL A 846 -4.45 43.18 7.61
CA VAL A 846 -5.04 41.83 7.78
C VAL A 846 -6.35 41.73 7.00
N LYS A 847 -7.14 42.80 6.99
CA LYS A 847 -8.37 42.93 6.18
C LYS A 847 -8.13 42.87 4.66
N THR A 848 -6.95 43.22 4.16
CA THR A 848 -6.64 43.18 2.71
C THR A 848 -6.21 41.79 2.30
N ALA A 849 -5.40 41.10 3.10
CA ALA A 849 -5.08 39.68 2.87
C ALA A 849 -6.33 38.79 2.96
N ASP A 850 -7.21 39.03 3.94
CA ASP A 850 -8.51 38.36 4.04
C ASP A 850 -9.41 38.67 2.83
N LYS A 851 -9.43 39.93 2.35
CA LYS A 851 -10.14 40.32 1.12
C LYS A 851 -9.60 39.67 -0.14
N ILE A 852 -8.28 39.51 -0.26
CA ILE A 852 -7.65 38.87 -1.43
C ILE A 852 -7.92 37.35 -1.41
N THR A 853 -7.83 36.74 -0.23
CA THR A 853 -8.17 35.32 0.01
C THR A 853 -9.65 35.07 -0.31
N SER A 854 -10.53 36.01 0.07
CA SER A 854 -11.96 36.00 -0.26
C SER A 854 -12.23 36.28 -1.74
N ALA A 855 -11.44 37.12 -2.41
CA ALA A 855 -11.58 37.45 -3.83
C ALA A 855 -11.17 36.30 -4.75
N LEU A 856 -10.21 35.46 -4.33
CA LEU A 856 -9.82 34.24 -5.04
C LEU A 856 -10.70 33.03 -4.70
N GLN A 857 -11.58 33.15 -3.69
CA GLN A 857 -12.38 32.05 -3.11
C GLN A 857 -11.56 30.87 -2.58
N VAL A 858 -10.26 31.07 -2.30
CA VAL A 858 -9.37 30.01 -1.81
C VAL A 858 -9.18 30.16 -0.30
N PRO A 859 -9.53 29.17 0.55
CA PRO A 859 -9.21 29.22 1.98
C PRO A 859 -7.69 29.39 2.18
N ALA A 860 -7.26 30.30 3.06
CA ALA A 860 -5.83 30.50 3.38
C ALA A 860 -5.12 29.20 3.82
N ALA A 861 -5.88 28.26 4.41
CA ALA A 861 -5.40 26.93 4.74
C ALA A 861 -5.04 26.12 3.49
N ASP A 862 -5.79 26.18 2.39
CA ASP A 862 -5.51 25.40 1.17
C ASP A 862 -4.28 25.92 0.40
N LEU A 863 -4.03 27.23 0.43
CA LEU A 863 -2.81 27.86 -0.09
C LEU A 863 -1.55 27.38 0.66
N ALA A 864 -1.64 27.18 1.99
CA ALA A 864 -0.52 26.73 2.82
C ALA A 864 -0.37 25.20 2.88
N THR A 865 -1.43 24.43 2.62
CA THR A 865 -1.43 22.95 2.82
C THR A 865 -1.15 22.18 1.52
N ARG A 866 -1.22 22.80 0.33
CA ARG A 866 -0.98 22.13 -0.96
C ARG A 866 0.34 22.49 -1.65
N TRP A 867 1.02 23.56 -1.23
CA TRP A 867 2.42 23.71 -1.57
C TRP A 867 3.17 22.65 -0.79
N VAL A 868 3.99 21.83 -1.46
CA VAL A 868 4.79 20.79 -0.80
C VAL A 868 5.94 21.46 -0.03
N ASP A 869 5.57 22.18 1.01
CA ASP A 869 6.43 22.54 2.14
C ASP A 869 6.65 21.31 3.05
N SER A 870 6.07 20.14 2.73
CA SER A 870 6.22 18.88 3.47
C SER A 870 7.67 18.34 3.53
N PHE A 871 8.61 18.94 2.77
CA PHE A 871 10.05 18.73 2.96
C PHE A 871 10.65 19.78 3.91
N HIS A 872 10.08 19.88 5.11
CA HIS A 872 10.58 20.70 6.21
C HIS A 872 11.87 20.14 6.86
N GLU A 873 12.43 19.03 6.37
CA GLU A 873 13.78 18.62 6.77
C GLU A 873 14.79 19.64 6.26
N GLU A 874 15.12 20.65 7.05
CA GLU A 874 16.16 21.64 6.73
C GLU A 874 17.56 20.99 6.63
N SER A 875 17.75 19.86 7.32
CA SER A 875 18.94 19.02 7.19
C SER A 875 18.62 17.57 7.53
N LYS A 876 19.08 16.62 6.70
CA LYS A 876 18.90 15.18 6.94
C LYS A 876 20.17 14.56 7.50
N VAL A 877 20.10 13.99 8.69
CA VAL A 877 21.20 13.21 9.29
C VAL A 877 20.91 11.74 9.00
N LEU A 878 21.73 11.09 8.19
CA LEU A 878 21.61 9.64 7.94
C LEU A 878 22.49 8.84 8.90
N ASN A 879 22.00 7.68 9.31
CA ASN A 879 22.84 6.68 9.98
C ASN A 879 23.62 5.81 8.96
N ILE A 880 24.48 4.91 9.47
CA ILE A 880 25.35 4.05 8.64
C ILE A 880 24.53 3.09 7.76
N GLU A 881 23.50 2.46 8.32
CA GLU A 881 22.66 1.47 7.63
C GLU A 881 21.81 2.12 6.52
N GLU A 882 21.25 3.30 6.79
CA GLU A 882 20.54 4.13 5.82
C GLU A 882 21.46 4.55 4.68
N SER A 883 22.70 4.97 4.97
CA SER A 883 23.68 5.35 3.95
C SER A 883 24.03 4.18 3.03
N ALA A 884 24.26 2.98 3.56
CA ALA A 884 24.57 1.79 2.79
C ALA A 884 23.37 1.31 1.94
N THR A 885 22.17 1.32 2.51
CA THR A 885 20.92 0.95 1.82
C THR A 885 20.64 1.90 0.66
N CYS A 886 20.83 3.20 0.88
CA CYS A 886 20.68 4.25 -0.12
C CYS A 886 21.61 4.05 -1.32
N GLN A 887 22.89 3.71 -1.09
CA GLN A 887 23.86 3.47 -2.15
C GLN A 887 23.55 2.21 -2.97
N ALA A 888 23.09 1.13 -2.31
CA ALA A 888 22.66 -0.09 -2.98
C ALA A 888 21.39 0.13 -3.84
N HIS A 889 20.42 0.89 -3.32
CA HIS A 889 19.22 1.28 -4.05
C HIS A 889 19.54 2.14 -5.28
N TYR A 890 20.49 3.09 -5.16
CA TYR A 890 20.95 3.91 -6.28
C TYR A 890 21.52 3.07 -7.43
N ILE A 891 22.45 2.16 -7.13
CA ILE A 891 23.06 1.27 -8.14
C ILE A 891 21.99 0.38 -8.81
N SER A 892 21.07 -0.20 -8.03
CA SER A 892 19.96 -0.99 -8.56
C SER A 892 19.04 -0.19 -9.49
N ARG A 893 18.78 1.08 -9.17
CA ARG A 893 17.86 1.95 -9.91
C ARG A 893 18.47 2.49 -11.21
N VAL A 894 19.74 2.87 -11.19
CA VAL A 894 20.48 3.29 -12.40
C VAL A 894 20.54 2.15 -13.42
N ASN A 895 20.82 0.93 -12.97
CA ASN A 895 20.85 -0.25 -13.83
C ASN A 895 19.48 -0.54 -14.47
N ARG A 896 18.39 -0.36 -13.72
CA ARG A 896 17.02 -0.50 -14.26
C ARG A 896 16.67 0.57 -15.27
N LEU A 897 16.92 1.85 -14.98
CA LEU A 897 16.61 2.96 -15.88
C LEU A 897 17.36 2.85 -17.22
N ASN A 898 18.62 2.42 -17.18
CA ASN A 898 19.40 2.19 -18.41
C ASN A 898 18.84 1.02 -19.23
N ALA A 899 18.40 -0.07 -18.59
CA ALA A 899 17.75 -1.19 -19.26
C ALA A 899 16.38 -0.79 -19.85
N ASP A 900 15.59 -0.01 -19.12
CA ASP A 900 14.26 0.45 -19.55
C ASP A 900 14.35 1.46 -20.71
N ASN A 901 15.29 2.41 -20.66
CA ASN A 901 15.51 3.35 -21.75
C ASN A 901 16.00 2.63 -23.01
N ALA A 902 16.87 1.64 -22.87
CA ALA A 902 17.31 0.81 -23.98
C ALA A 902 16.16 -0.02 -24.55
N ALA A 903 15.31 -0.60 -23.70
CA ALA A 903 14.12 -1.34 -24.10
C ALA A 903 13.08 -0.45 -24.79
N GLY A 904 12.80 0.75 -24.27
CA GLY A 904 11.89 1.72 -24.87
C GLY A 904 12.38 2.22 -26.24
N GLN A 905 13.68 2.51 -26.37
CA GLN A 905 14.29 2.85 -27.66
C GLN A 905 14.24 1.68 -28.65
N TYR A 906 14.45 0.44 -28.18
CA TYR A 906 14.35 -0.76 -29.01
C TYR A 906 12.91 -0.99 -29.52
N VAL A 907 11.91 -0.89 -28.63
CA VAL A 907 10.49 -1.05 -28.96
C VAL A 907 10.03 0.04 -29.94
N LEU A 908 10.42 1.30 -29.72
CA LEU A 908 10.12 2.38 -30.67
C LEU A 908 10.79 2.19 -32.02
N ARG A 909 12.01 1.63 -32.06
CA ARG A 909 12.72 1.33 -33.31
C ARG A 909 12.01 0.24 -34.13
N GLU A 910 11.44 -0.78 -33.48
CA GLU A 910 10.68 -1.82 -34.17
C GLU A 910 9.26 -1.36 -34.57
N LEU A 911 8.61 -0.48 -33.80
CA LEU A 911 7.25 -0.03 -34.08
C LEU A 911 7.14 1.15 -35.05
N VAL A 912 8.21 1.95 -35.24
CA VAL A 912 8.16 3.26 -35.94
C VAL A 912 9.10 3.33 -37.18
N SER A 913 9.61 2.21 -37.71
CA SER A 913 10.49 2.25 -38.89
C SER A 913 9.72 2.38 -40.22
N PRO A 914 9.85 3.53 -40.93
CA PRO A 914 9.86 3.45 -42.39
C PRO A 914 10.93 4.36 -43.06
N TYR A 915 12.16 4.45 -42.55
CA TYR A 915 13.25 5.18 -43.24
C TYR A 915 14.49 4.31 -43.49
N PRO A 916 14.73 3.83 -44.73
CA PRO A 916 15.93 3.06 -45.08
C PRO A 916 17.16 3.94 -45.44
N GLU A 917 17.12 5.26 -45.29
CA GLU A 917 18.21 6.14 -45.75
C GLU A 917 18.73 7.12 -44.68
N ILE A 918 19.30 6.61 -43.59
CA ILE A 918 20.34 7.37 -42.86
C ILE A 918 21.45 6.40 -42.48
N ILE A 919 22.42 6.26 -43.38
CA ILE A 919 23.71 5.65 -43.08
C ILE A 919 24.46 6.64 -42.18
N VAL A 920 24.47 6.41 -40.87
CA VAL A 920 25.47 6.99 -39.98
C VAL A 920 26.68 6.07 -40.04
N THR A 921 27.70 6.47 -40.80
CA THR A 921 29.01 5.84 -40.73
C THR A 921 29.58 6.01 -39.32
N PRO A 922 30.12 4.95 -38.69
CA PRO A 922 30.75 5.10 -37.39
C PRO A 922 32.10 5.80 -37.55
N SER A 923 32.27 6.97 -36.93
CA SER A 923 33.60 7.55 -36.71
C SER A 923 33.96 7.47 -35.22
N SER A 924 35.08 6.77 -34.99
CA SER A 924 35.96 6.69 -33.82
C SER A 924 35.71 7.65 -32.66
#